data_AF-A0A6F8PW14-F1
#
_entry.id   AF-A0A6F8PW14-F1
#
_cell.length_a   1.000
_cell.length_b   1.000
_cell.length_c   1.000
_cell.angle_alpha   90.00
_cell.angle_beta   90.00
_cell.angle_gamma   90.00
#
_symmetry.space_group_name_H-M   'P 1'
#
loop_
_entity.id
_entity.type
_entity.pdbx_description
1 polymer ?
#
loop_
_entity_poly.entity_id
_entity_poly.type
_entity_poly.pdbx_seq_one_letter_code
_entity_poly.pdbx_strand_id
1 'polypeptide(L)'
;MNLFIVESPGKVKKIQSYLGSGWTVAASLGHIRDLPGDAMGIEYESWKLKYVLTDKGKKTYSNLKKLAANADKVYLATDLDREGEAIAWHLATMLKIPVREALRVKFNAITKEAITKAVSNPGSIDLDLVRAQESRRALDRLVGYMVSPVLSRRMQKRLSAGRVQSVMLRLIVDRWRDNQAFEPESYYGAELDLGDFKVEWNYGSVLKDGAKYNFDRELAQQAAGVDRVEVVQVERKNRTRNPSAPFTTSAMQMAATKIGIPMAEAMKAAQELYEAAYITYHRTDSVELAPESIDMLRQFALSKCYPLPDKPNAFKSKVANAQEAHEAIRPTDFTVESVSGVSDSASKLYELIYKQALASQLAPAKLNDTKVTLVSMCRKFEYTASGSVVVDPGFMVVTGKSDDRILPVIDDEQDVFFDVVESRVLDKQTKAPALYTEASILGELEKLGIGRPATWASIMTNIRTRGYIGVTKSKSLAPTQVGLELRDSLSGFGFMEYEFTAESEDQMDLVSNGELSYKACIDRVFRQVFADVRDKLEFEGGAEDFFLPPDQRDYKPSDKQIAAVNKMANALGLSVDQVDLSSGRAVSEFLSANADAYKASFPPTDNQLKYAELLATELNIEIAPEIRKSMVKLSAFIDKYRPEVLKLRQPSDKQKELAIKLAEQNGVQLPPDCLQSMSVCSDFIGKYMKKGGKSKRKTVSKKRKTA
;
A
#
# COMPACT_ATOMS: atom_id res chain seq x y z
N MET A 1 2.60 -25.61 31.33
CA MET A 1 2.26 -24.21 30.99
C MET A 1 1.79 -24.15 29.53
N ASN A 2 0.74 -23.41 29.20
CA ASN A 2 0.25 -23.30 27.81
C ASN A 2 0.95 -22.16 27.06
N LEU A 3 1.16 -22.31 25.74
CA LEU A 3 1.71 -21.26 24.87
C LEU A 3 0.62 -20.67 23.99
N PHE A 4 0.53 -19.34 23.96
CA PHE A 4 -0.41 -18.58 23.14
C PHE A 4 0.36 -17.67 22.18
N ILE A 5 0.30 -17.95 20.87
CA ILE A 5 1.09 -17.24 19.86
C ILE A 5 0.19 -16.26 19.11
N VAL A 6 0.53 -14.97 19.18
CA VAL A 6 -0.14 -13.88 18.44
C VAL A 6 0.75 -13.32 17.34
N GLU A 7 0.20 -12.53 16.42
CA GLU A 7 0.99 -11.96 15.33
C GLU A 7 1.89 -10.79 15.79
N SER A 8 1.33 -9.86 16.56
CA SER A 8 1.98 -8.60 16.93
C SER A 8 2.43 -8.58 18.40
N PRO A 9 3.63 -8.04 18.70
CA PRO A 9 4.10 -7.91 20.08
C PRO A 9 3.26 -6.94 20.92
N GLY A 10 2.55 -5.97 20.31
CA GLY A 10 1.68 -5.05 21.04
C GLY A 10 0.55 -5.75 21.81
N LYS A 11 0.08 -6.89 21.29
CA LYS A 11 -1.01 -7.69 21.91
C LYS A 11 -0.55 -8.48 23.14
N VAL A 12 0.75 -8.77 23.26
CA VAL A 12 1.30 -9.73 24.22
C VAL A 12 0.98 -9.34 25.67
N LYS A 13 1.31 -8.11 26.08
CA LYS A 13 1.16 -7.67 27.47
C LYS A 13 -0.31 -7.70 27.92
N LYS A 14 -1.23 -7.24 27.06
CA LYS A 14 -2.65 -7.17 27.39
C LYS A 14 -3.27 -8.56 27.49
N ILE A 15 -3.02 -9.44 26.51
CA ILE A 15 -3.53 -10.81 26.52
C ILE A 15 -2.94 -11.62 27.68
N GLN A 16 -1.65 -11.45 27.98
CA GLN A 16 -1.01 -12.08 29.14
C GLN A 16 -1.70 -11.71 30.45
N SER A 17 -2.14 -10.45 30.60
CA SER A 17 -2.88 -10.00 31.79
C SER A 17 -4.25 -10.66 31.95
N TYR A 18 -4.89 -11.06 30.85
CA TYR A 18 -6.18 -11.75 30.88
C TYR A 18 -6.06 -13.25 31.15
N LEU A 19 -5.04 -13.89 30.57
CA LEU A 19 -4.83 -15.34 30.68
C LEU A 19 -4.15 -15.77 31.99
N GLY A 20 -3.32 -14.89 32.59
CA GLY A 20 -2.67 -15.15 33.87
C GLY A 20 -1.44 -16.06 33.81
N SER A 21 -1.01 -16.57 34.97
CA SER A 21 0.29 -17.25 35.15
C SER A 21 0.38 -18.65 34.52
N GLY A 22 -0.74 -19.29 34.19
CA GLY A 22 -0.76 -20.60 33.50
C GLY A 22 -0.37 -20.55 32.02
N TRP A 23 -0.09 -19.35 31.49
CA TRP A 23 0.11 -19.09 30.07
C TRP A 23 1.41 -18.32 29.82
N THR A 24 2.04 -18.63 28.70
CA THR A 24 3.06 -17.78 28.07
C THR A 24 2.49 -17.22 26.78
N VAL A 25 2.43 -15.90 26.65
CA VAL A 25 2.03 -15.22 25.41
C VAL A 25 3.27 -14.77 24.63
N ALA A 26 3.36 -15.12 23.36
CA ALA A 26 4.49 -14.79 22.48
C ALA A 26 4.02 -14.27 21.13
N ALA A 27 4.87 -13.51 20.42
CA ALA A 27 4.55 -12.95 19.11
C ALA A 27 5.39 -13.54 17.97
N SER A 28 4.76 -13.79 16.81
CA SER A 28 5.44 -14.23 15.58
C SER A 28 6.11 -13.08 14.81
N LEU A 29 5.75 -11.83 15.12
CA LEU A 29 6.20 -10.62 14.42
C LEU A 29 5.78 -10.63 12.94
N GLY A 30 4.55 -11.07 12.66
CA GLY A 30 4.04 -11.27 11.31
C GLY A 30 4.43 -12.62 10.70
N HIS A 31 4.61 -12.64 9.38
CA HIS A 31 5.07 -13.79 8.61
C HIS A 31 6.51 -14.19 8.97
N ILE A 32 6.71 -15.43 9.42
CA ILE A 32 8.04 -15.99 9.72
C ILE A 32 8.75 -16.58 8.50
N ARG A 33 8.00 -16.89 7.44
CA ARG A 33 8.49 -17.42 6.18
C ARG A 33 7.77 -16.72 5.03
N ASP A 34 8.41 -16.67 3.87
CA ASP A 34 7.87 -16.12 2.63
C ASP A 34 8.50 -16.86 1.45
N LEU A 35 8.03 -16.61 0.24
CA LEU A 35 8.67 -17.04 -0.99
C LEU A 35 10.09 -16.44 -1.11
N PRO A 36 11.04 -17.13 -1.75
CA PRO A 36 12.40 -16.60 -1.97
C PRO A 36 12.36 -15.25 -2.68
N GLY A 37 13.27 -14.35 -2.29
CA GLY A 37 13.34 -12.98 -2.82
C GLY A 37 14.02 -12.87 -4.19
N ASP A 38 14.75 -13.90 -4.60
CA ASP A 38 15.59 -13.94 -5.79
C ASP A 38 15.14 -14.98 -6.83
N ALA A 39 14.07 -15.74 -6.56
CA ALA A 39 13.54 -16.76 -7.46
C ALA A 39 12.01 -16.75 -7.51
N MET A 40 11.42 -17.42 -8.50
CA MET A 40 9.96 -17.54 -8.63
C MET A 40 9.32 -18.10 -7.36
N GLY A 41 9.89 -19.15 -6.77
CA GLY A 41 9.37 -19.74 -5.53
C GLY A 41 8.05 -20.50 -5.70
N ILE A 42 7.64 -20.74 -6.94
CA ILE A 42 6.44 -21.51 -7.30
C ILE A 42 6.92 -22.68 -8.16
N GLU A 43 6.42 -23.88 -7.90
CA GLU A 43 6.62 -25.04 -8.77
C GLU A 43 5.67 -24.98 -9.97
N TYR A 44 6.21 -25.20 -11.17
CA TYR A 44 5.41 -25.23 -12.40
C TYR A 44 4.42 -26.42 -12.36
N GLU A 45 3.21 -26.22 -12.90
CA GLU A 45 2.06 -27.15 -12.96
C GLU A 45 1.43 -27.60 -11.62
N SER A 46 2.24 -27.82 -10.58
CA SER A 46 1.75 -28.14 -9.24
C SER A 46 1.30 -26.89 -8.48
N TRP A 47 1.83 -25.72 -8.88
CA TRP A 47 1.66 -24.42 -8.24
C TRP A 47 2.09 -24.38 -6.78
N LYS A 48 2.83 -25.39 -6.32
CA LYS A 48 3.26 -25.50 -4.93
C LYS A 48 4.22 -24.38 -4.60
N LEU A 49 3.91 -23.66 -3.53
CA LEU A 49 4.74 -22.58 -3.02
C LEU A 49 5.92 -23.11 -2.22
N LYS A 50 7.12 -22.64 -2.54
CA LYS A 50 8.36 -22.92 -1.82
C LYS A 50 8.67 -21.78 -0.86
N TYR A 51 8.41 -22.03 0.42
CA TYR A 51 8.68 -21.07 1.48
C TYR A 51 10.09 -21.19 2.06
N VAL A 52 10.70 -20.06 2.35
CA VAL A 52 11.97 -19.93 3.07
C VAL A 52 11.80 -19.04 4.30
N LEU A 53 12.58 -19.29 5.35
CA LEU A 53 12.59 -18.42 6.52
C LEU A 53 13.12 -17.04 6.13
N THR A 54 12.40 -16.00 6.52
CA THR A 54 12.90 -14.62 6.41
C THR A 54 14.03 -14.40 7.41
N ASP A 55 14.90 -13.41 7.19
CA ASP A 55 16.01 -13.15 8.13
C ASP A 55 15.50 -12.79 9.53
N LYS A 56 14.40 -12.04 9.61
CA LYS A 56 13.70 -11.78 10.88
C LYS A 56 13.07 -13.06 11.44
N GLY A 57 12.43 -13.86 10.58
CA GLY A 57 11.76 -15.10 10.92
C GLY A 57 12.68 -16.15 11.54
N LYS A 58 13.94 -16.24 11.12
CA LYS A 58 14.94 -17.16 11.72
C LYS A 58 15.08 -16.97 13.23
N LYS A 59 15.19 -15.72 13.68
CA LYS A 59 15.32 -15.39 15.11
C LYS A 59 14.03 -15.69 15.86
N THR A 60 12.88 -15.27 15.32
CA THR A 60 11.58 -15.47 15.96
C THR A 60 11.25 -16.96 16.08
N TYR A 61 11.45 -17.73 15.01
CA TYR A 61 11.23 -19.17 15.00
C TYR A 61 12.08 -19.90 16.04
N SER A 62 13.37 -19.54 16.17
CA SER A 62 14.24 -20.14 17.19
C SER A 62 13.70 -19.95 18.61
N ASN A 63 13.13 -18.77 18.91
CA ASN A 63 12.49 -18.51 20.19
C ASN A 63 11.18 -19.29 20.36
N LEU A 64 10.27 -19.20 19.38
CA LEU A 64 8.97 -19.88 19.43
C LEU A 64 9.12 -21.40 19.53
N LYS A 65 10.12 -21.99 18.86
CA LYS A 65 10.42 -23.42 18.95
C LYS A 65 10.77 -23.84 20.37
N LYS A 66 11.56 -23.04 21.10
CA LYS A 66 11.91 -23.31 22.50
C LYS A 66 10.69 -23.22 23.41
N LEU A 67 9.84 -22.21 23.20
CA LEU A 67 8.62 -22.06 23.98
C LEU A 67 7.64 -23.20 23.72
N ALA A 68 7.44 -23.57 22.46
CA ALA A 68 6.53 -24.64 22.06
C ALA A 68 6.96 -26.01 22.61
N ALA A 69 8.28 -26.28 22.65
CA ALA A 69 8.81 -27.52 23.21
C ALA A 69 8.57 -27.69 24.72
N ASN A 70 8.36 -26.58 25.45
CA ASN A 70 8.10 -26.59 26.90
C ASN A 70 6.62 -26.37 27.23
N ALA A 71 5.75 -26.28 26.22
CA ALA A 71 4.33 -26.00 26.40
C ALA A 71 3.50 -27.27 26.37
N ASP A 72 2.48 -27.36 27.23
CA ASP A 72 1.55 -28.51 27.23
C ASP A 72 0.68 -28.48 25.97
N LYS A 73 0.24 -27.28 25.59
CA LYS A 73 -0.56 -27.00 24.39
C LYS A 73 -0.11 -25.69 23.75
N VAL A 74 -0.20 -25.62 22.42
CA VAL A 74 0.12 -24.43 21.63
C VAL A 74 -1.14 -23.91 20.95
N TYR A 75 -1.51 -22.68 21.25
CA TYR A 75 -2.66 -21.97 20.69
C TYR A 75 -2.17 -20.94 19.67
N LEU A 76 -2.73 -21.00 18.46
CA LEU A 76 -2.41 -20.11 17.35
C LEU A 76 -3.50 -19.05 17.24
N ALA A 77 -3.16 -17.84 17.67
CA ALA A 77 -4.06 -16.73 17.91
C ALA A 77 -3.72 -15.52 17.03
N THR A 78 -3.49 -15.79 15.75
CA THR A 78 -3.31 -14.78 14.70
C THR A 78 -4.65 -14.12 14.35
N ASP A 79 -4.59 -13.02 13.59
CA ASP A 79 -5.79 -12.29 13.20
C ASP A 79 -6.77 -13.15 12.39
N LEU A 80 -8.04 -12.75 12.35
CA LEU A 80 -9.15 -13.57 11.84
C LEU A 80 -9.29 -13.60 10.31
N ASP A 81 -8.49 -12.82 9.59
CA ASP A 81 -8.49 -12.79 8.13
C ASP A 81 -7.63 -13.91 7.51
N ARG A 82 -7.74 -14.09 6.19
CA ARG A 82 -6.90 -15.04 5.42
C ARG A 82 -5.39 -14.89 5.64
N GLU A 83 -4.88 -13.68 5.92
CA GLU A 83 -3.46 -13.46 6.20
C GLU A 83 -3.08 -14.07 7.56
N GLY A 84 -3.88 -13.82 8.58
CA GLY A 84 -3.72 -14.43 9.89
C GLY A 84 -3.84 -15.96 9.84
N GLU A 85 -4.74 -16.50 9.01
CA GLU A 85 -4.88 -17.95 8.82
C GLU A 85 -3.62 -18.57 8.17
N ALA A 86 -3.05 -17.91 7.16
CA ALA A 86 -1.79 -18.33 6.55
C ALA A 86 -0.61 -18.28 7.53
N ILE A 87 -0.55 -17.26 8.40
CA ILE A 87 0.47 -17.18 9.47
C ILE A 87 0.31 -18.34 10.45
N ALA A 88 -0.93 -18.66 10.88
CA ALA A 88 -1.19 -19.80 11.75
C ALA A 88 -0.73 -21.11 11.08
N TRP A 89 -1.05 -21.31 9.81
CA TRP A 89 -0.59 -22.48 9.04
C TRP A 89 0.94 -22.56 8.92
N HIS A 90 1.61 -21.43 8.66
CA HIS A 90 3.07 -21.34 8.66
C HIS A 90 3.67 -21.72 10.01
N LEU A 91 3.11 -21.22 11.10
CA LEU A 91 3.54 -21.54 12.47
C LEU A 91 3.34 -23.03 12.77
N ALA A 92 2.15 -23.59 12.51
CA ALA A 92 1.87 -25.01 12.72
C ALA A 92 2.87 -25.89 11.96
N THR A 93 3.08 -25.60 10.67
CA THR A 93 4.03 -26.34 9.82
C THR A 93 5.45 -26.28 10.38
N MET A 94 5.93 -25.09 10.76
CA MET A 94 7.30 -24.90 11.24
C MET A 94 7.54 -25.50 12.62
N LEU A 95 6.54 -25.44 13.50
CA LEU A 95 6.57 -26.02 14.85
C LEU A 95 6.24 -27.53 14.85
N LYS A 96 5.99 -28.12 13.67
CA LYS A 96 5.63 -29.53 13.48
C LYS A 96 4.35 -29.94 14.24
N ILE A 97 3.40 -29.01 14.35
CA ILE A 97 2.06 -29.27 14.90
C ILE A 97 1.20 -29.79 13.73
N PRO A 98 0.59 -30.98 13.84
CA PRO A 98 -0.35 -31.44 12.83
C PRO A 98 -1.48 -30.43 12.63
N VAL A 99 -1.73 -30.02 11.38
CA VAL A 99 -2.68 -28.93 11.07
C VAL A 99 -4.08 -29.20 11.64
N ARG A 100 -4.52 -30.46 11.62
CA ARG A 100 -5.83 -30.89 12.16
C ARG A 100 -5.91 -30.84 13.69
N GLU A 101 -4.77 -30.84 14.38
CA GLU A 101 -4.68 -30.80 15.84
C GLU A 101 -4.30 -29.39 16.34
N ALA A 102 -4.02 -28.46 15.42
CA ALA A 102 -3.64 -27.10 15.77
C ALA A 102 -4.82 -26.35 16.40
N LEU A 103 -4.61 -25.85 17.63
CA LEU A 103 -5.61 -25.10 18.37
C LEU A 103 -5.68 -23.66 17.84
N ARG A 104 -6.60 -23.40 16.91
CA ARG A 104 -6.78 -22.09 16.28
C ARG A 104 -7.75 -21.23 17.08
N VAL A 105 -7.30 -20.08 17.54
CA VAL A 105 -8.09 -19.14 18.36
C VAL A 105 -8.36 -17.87 17.56
N LYS A 106 -9.63 -17.55 17.30
CA LYS A 106 -10.07 -16.34 16.57
C LYS A 106 -10.86 -15.44 17.52
N PHE A 107 -10.62 -14.12 17.48
CA PHE A 107 -11.35 -13.12 18.25
C PHE A 107 -11.43 -11.79 17.49
N ASN A 108 -12.54 -11.08 17.62
CA ASN A 108 -12.81 -9.78 16.98
C ASN A 108 -12.30 -8.60 17.80
N ALA A 109 -12.07 -8.77 19.10
CA ALA A 109 -11.62 -7.72 20.02
C ALA A 109 -10.70 -8.28 21.11
N ILE A 110 -9.81 -7.44 21.63
CA ILE A 110 -8.86 -7.81 22.70
C ILE A 110 -9.47 -7.49 24.07
N THR A 111 -10.62 -8.06 24.38
CA THR A 111 -11.27 -7.97 25.70
C THR A 111 -11.10 -9.26 26.49
N LYS A 112 -11.25 -9.20 27.82
CA LYS A 112 -11.10 -10.40 28.67
C LYS A 112 -12.13 -11.46 28.30
N GLU A 113 -13.35 -11.03 28.01
CA GLU A 113 -14.50 -11.86 27.65
C GLU A 113 -14.26 -12.54 26.29
N ALA A 114 -13.85 -11.77 25.28
CA ALA A 114 -13.59 -12.30 23.93
C ALA A 114 -12.44 -13.32 23.94
N ILE A 115 -11.33 -13.01 24.62
CA ILE A 115 -10.18 -13.91 24.71
C ILE A 115 -10.53 -15.18 25.48
N THR A 116 -11.24 -15.08 26.62
CA THR A 116 -11.62 -16.26 27.41
C THR A 116 -12.58 -17.16 26.63
N LYS A 117 -13.58 -16.57 25.96
CA LYS A 117 -14.51 -17.30 25.08
C LYS A 117 -13.75 -18.01 23.97
N ALA A 118 -12.85 -17.32 23.28
CA ALA A 118 -12.09 -17.87 22.17
C ALA A 118 -11.14 -19.01 22.59
N VAL A 119 -10.53 -18.92 23.78
CA VAL A 119 -9.66 -19.98 24.32
C VAL A 119 -10.46 -21.21 24.76
N SER A 120 -11.69 -21.03 25.24
CA SER A 120 -12.53 -22.14 25.69
C SER A 120 -13.01 -23.06 24.56
N ASN A 121 -13.04 -22.54 23.32
CA ASN A 121 -13.49 -23.28 22.14
C ASN A 121 -12.57 -23.01 20.93
N PRO A 122 -11.33 -23.52 20.93
CA PRO A 122 -10.43 -23.36 19.79
C PRO A 122 -10.95 -24.17 18.60
N GLY A 123 -10.90 -23.57 17.41
CA GLY A 123 -11.18 -24.25 16.15
C GLY A 123 -9.95 -24.96 15.58
N SER A 124 -10.08 -25.41 14.33
CA SER A 124 -8.97 -25.87 13.49
C SER A 124 -8.49 -24.77 12.56
N ILE A 125 -7.31 -24.94 11.97
CA ILE A 125 -6.86 -24.10 10.86
C ILE A 125 -7.74 -24.37 9.65
N ASP A 126 -8.26 -23.31 9.05
CA ASP A 126 -9.03 -23.34 7.83
C ASP A 126 -8.10 -23.40 6.61
N LEU A 127 -8.04 -24.56 5.95
CA LEU A 127 -7.15 -24.75 4.81
C LEU A 127 -7.63 -24.01 3.56
N ASP A 128 -8.92 -23.74 3.42
CA ASP A 128 -9.45 -23.06 2.24
C ASP A 128 -9.12 -21.57 2.31
N LEU A 129 -9.21 -20.96 3.49
CA LEU A 129 -8.68 -19.60 3.74
C LEU A 129 -7.16 -19.51 3.52
N VAL A 130 -6.39 -20.53 3.94
CA VAL A 130 -4.95 -20.60 3.64
C VAL A 130 -4.73 -20.65 2.14
N ARG A 131 -5.49 -21.48 1.40
CA ARG A 131 -5.37 -21.58 -0.06
C ARG A 131 -5.75 -20.29 -0.77
N ALA A 132 -6.76 -19.56 -0.29
CA ALA A 132 -7.09 -18.24 -0.83
C ALA A 132 -5.94 -17.24 -0.66
N GLN A 133 -5.26 -17.26 0.49
CA GLN A 133 -4.07 -16.45 0.73
C GLN A 133 -2.89 -16.88 -0.16
N GLU A 134 -2.63 -18.18 -0.26
CA GLU A 134 -1.59 -18.72 -1.14
C GLU A 134 -1.87 -18.40 -2.61
N SER A 135 -3.13 -18.44 -3.04
CA SER A 135 -3.56 -18.04 -4.38
C SER A 135 -3.18 -16.58 -4.61
N ARG A 136 -3.59 -15.67 -3.71
CA ARG A 136 -3.19 -14.26 -3.79
C ARG A 136 -1.67 -14.11 -3.93
N ARG A 137 -0.92 -14.81 -3.09
CA ARG A 137 0.55 -14.75 -3.09
C ARG A 137 1.14 -15.23 -4.41
N ALA A 138 0.60 -16.31 -4.98
CA ALA A 138 0.98 -16.86 -6.26
C ALA A 138 0.66 -15.92 -7.42
N LEU A 139 -0.57 -15.40 -7.48
CA LEU A 139 -1.03 -14.47 -8.51
C LEU A 139 -0.15 -13.21 -8.59
N ASP A 140 0.13 -12.59 -7.44
CA ASP A 140 0.98 -11.40 -7.37
C ASP A 140 2.44 -11.72 -7.76
N ARG A 141 2.92 -12.92 -7.42
CA ARG A 141 4.26 -13.40 -7.78
C ARG A 141 4.38 -13.65 -9.29
N LEU A 142 3.38 -14.27 -9.91
CA LEU A 142 3.34 -14.54 -11.36
C LEU A 142 3.40 -13.24 -12.16
N VAL A 143 2.49 -12.29 -11.90
CA VAL A 143 2.51 -10.99 -12.59
C VAL A 143 3.83 -10.27 -12.35
N GLY A 144 4.31 -10.25 -11.09
CA GLY A 144 5.55 -9.58 -10.72
C GLY A 144 6.77 -10.12 -11.48
N TYR A 145 6.98 -11.44 -11.47
CA TYR A 145 8.20 -12.07 -12.01
C TYR A 145 8.14 -12.36 -13.51
N MET A 146 6.95 -12.51 -14.10
CA MET A 146 6.82 -12.73 -15.54
C MET A 146 6.85 -11.40 -16.31
N VAL A 147 6.21 -10.35 -15.79
CA VAL A 147 6.08 -9.08 -16.51
C VAL A 147 7.23 -8.12 -16.20
N SER A 148 7.57 -7.91 -14.92
CA SER A 148 8.47 -6.82 -14.53
C SER A 148 9.88 -6.93 -15.11
N PRO A 149 10.55 -8.10 -15.15
CA PRO A 149 11.89 -8.22 -15.71
C PRO A 149 11.93 -7.95 -17.22
N VAL A 150 10.96 -8.49 -17.96
CA VAL A 150 10.86 -8.31 -19.42
C VAL A 150 10.61 -6.84 -19.73
N LEU A 151 9.64 -6.22 -19.03
CA LEU A 151 9.31 -4.82 -19.18
C LEU A 151 10.49 -3.90 -18.82
N SER A 152 11.19 -4.17 -17.72
CA SER A 152 12.33 -3.37 -17.26
C SER A 152 13.49 -3.39 -18.25
N ARG A 153 13.76 -4.55 -18.88
CA ARG A 153 14.79 -4.67 -19.92
C ARG A 153 14.43 -3.85 -21.15
N ARG A 154 13.18 -3.97 -21.64
CA ARG A 154 12.69 -3.24 -22.82
C ARG A 154 12.77 -1.73 -22.62
N MET A 155 12.36 -1.24 -21.45
CA MET A 155 12.30 0.19 -21.14
C MET A 155 13.63 0.76 -20.59
N GLN A 156 14.64 -0.09 -20.35
CA GLN A 156 15.90 0.27 -19.69
C GLN A 156 15.71 1.04 -18.36
N LYS A 157 14.62 0.74 -17.65
CA LYS A 157 14.23 1.37 -16.39
C LYS A 157 13.83 0.29 -15.39
N ARG A 158 14.06 0.52 -14.10
CA ARG A 158 13.60 -0.41 -13.05
C ARG A 158 12.10 -0.24 -12.84
N LEU A 159 11.32 -1.02 -13.57
CA LEU A 159 9.86 -0.99 -13.53
C LEU A 159 9.32 -2.21 -12.80
N SER A 160 8.05 -2.13 -12.43
CA SER A 160 7.38 -3.21 -11.74
C SER A 160 5.88 -3.18 -11.99
N ALA A 161 5.39 -4.30 -12.49
CA ALA A 161 3.97 -4.54 -12.68
C ALA A 161 3.42 -5.33 -11.49
N GLY A 162 2.15 -5.14 -11.20
CA GLY A 162 1.41 -5.96 -10.25
C GLY A 162 -0.06 -5.89 -10.59
N ARG A 163 -0.80 -6.98 -10.38
CA ARG A 163 -2.19 -7.13 -10.79
C ARG A 163 -3.06 -5.94 -10.36
N VAL A 164 -3.15 -5.68 -9.06
CA VAL A 164 -3.95 -4.56 -8.52
C VAL A 164 -3.22 -3.22 -8.62
N GLN A 165 -1.89 -3.22 -8.42
CA GLN A 165 -1.07 -2.02 -8.46
C GLN A 165 -1.14 -1.30 -9.82
N SER A 166 -1.00 -2.06 -10.91
CA SER A 166 -0.99 -1.48 -12.25
C SER A 166 -2.38 -1.01 -12.67
N VAL A 167 -3.44 -1.67 -12.21
CA VAL A 167 -4.83 -1.25 -12.44
C VAL A 167 -5.18 0.04 -11.68
N MET A 168 -4.74 0.17 -10.42
CA MET A 168 -4.87 1.44 -9.68
C MET A 168 -4.15 2.58 -10.41
N LEU A 169 -2.94 2.32 -10.95
CA LEU A 169 -2.23 3.30 -11.77
C LEU A 169 -2.99 3.63 -13.05
N ARG A 170 -3.58 2.64 -13.74
CA ARG A 170 -4.42 2.84 -14.93
C ARG A 170 -5.58 3.79 -14.63
N LEU A 171 -6.35 3.57 -13.56
CA LEU A 171 -7.45 4.46 -13.17
C LEU A 171 -6.97 5.92 -13.02
N ILE A 172 -5.84 6.13 -12.34
CA ILE A 172 -5.27 7.47 -12.13
C ILE A 172 -4.84 8.10 -13.46
N VAL A 173 -4.16 7.34 -14.32
CA VAL A 173 -3.68 7.83 -15.62
C VAL A 173 -4.84 8.15 -16.56
N ASP A 174 -5.84 7.28 -16.64
CA ASP A 174 -6.99 7.44 -17.54
C ASP A 174 -7.80 8.68 -17.12
N ARG A 175 -8.12 8.83 -15.83
CA ARG A 175 -8.79 10.04 -15.31
C ARG A 175 -7.96 11.30 -15.54
N TRP A 176 -6.63 11.22 -15.42
CA TRP A 176 -5.76 12.34 -15.70
C TRP A 176 -5.79 12.72 -17.19
N ARG A 177 -5.76 11.75 -18.10
CA ARG A 177 -5.89 11.98 -19.54
C ARG A 177 -7.22 12.61 -19.90
N ASP A 178 -8.33 12.09 -19.37
CA ASP A 178 -9.66 12.68 -19.56
C ASP A 178 -9.70 14.12 -19.08
N ASN A 179 -9.04 14.42 -17.96
CA ASN A 179 -8.95 15.76 -17.42
C ASN A 179 -8.10 16.70 -18.30
N GLN A 180 -6.99 16.22 -18.87
CA GLN A 180 -6.11 17.03 -19.74
C GLN A 180 -6.69 17.23 -21.14
N ALA A 181 -7.43 16.25 -21.67
CA ALA A 181 -8.08 16.33 -22.97
C ALA A 181 -9.41 17.10 -22.93
N PHE A 182 -9.88 17.48 -21.75
CA PHE A 182 -11.13 18.21 -21.59
C PHE A 182 -10.99 19.67 -22.02
N GLU A 183 -11.80 20.07 -22.99
CA GLU A 183 -11.93 21.46 -23.43
C GLU A 183 -13.15 22.10 -22.74
N PRO A 184 -12.97 23.10 -21.86
CA PRO A 184 -14.08 23.77 -21.22
C PRO A 184 -14.94 24.54 -22.21
N GLU A 185 -16.24 24.33 -22.12
CA GLU A 185 -17.25 25.07 -22.86
C GLU A 185 -17.91 26.08 -21.92
N SER A 186 -18.02 27.32 -22.38
CA SER A 186 -18.72 28.38 -21.65
C SER A 186 -20.23 28.17 -21.75
N TYR A 187 -20.93 28.26 -20.63
CA TYR A 187 -22.38 28.23 -20.59
C TYR A 187 -22.90 29.29 -19.62
N TYR A 188 -24.13 29.73 -19.83
CA TYR A 188 -24.67 30.94 -19.22
C TYR A 188 -25.91 30.63 -18.40
N GLY A 189 -25.95 31.10 -17.16
CA GLY A 189 -27.13 31.10 -16.30
C GLY A 189 -27.51 32.52 -15.89
N ALA A 190 -28.49 32.63 -15.00
CA ALA A 190 -28.86 33.88 -14.37
C ALA A 190 -29.12 33.65 -12.86
N GLU A 191 -28.74 34.62 -12.04
CA GLU A 191 -29.05 34.67 -10.62
C GLU A 191 -29.78 35.98 -10.34
N LEU A 192 -30.87 35.89 -9.59
CA LEU A 192 -31.60 37.06 -9.08
C LEU A 192 -31.46 37.10 -7.57
N ASP A 193 -31.13 38.26 -7.03
CA ASP A 193 -31.18 38.59 -5.62
C ASP A 193 -32.52 39.26 -5.32
N LEU A 194 -33.33 38.64 -4.47
CA LEU A 194 -34.66 39.11 -4.08
C LEU A 194 -34.62 39.84 -2.73
N GLY A 195 -33.42 40.21 -2.25
CA GLY A 195 -33.18 40.85 -0.95
C GLY A 195 -33.03 39.82 0.17
N ASP A 196 -34.06 39.01 0.40
CA ASP A 196 -34.08 38.02 1.48
C ASP A 196 -33.34 36.71 1.10
N PHE A 197 -33.33 36.37 -0.18
CA PHE A 197 -32.71 35.16 -0.70
C PHE A 197 -32.40 35.29 -2.19
N LYS A 198 -31.55 34.38 -2.68
CA LYS A 198 -31.15 34.30 -4.08
C LYS A 198 -31.83 33.13 -4.78
N VAL A 199 -32.17 33.34 -6.05
CA VAL A 199 -32.73 32.31 -6.92
C VAL A 199 -31.87 32.14 -8.16
N GLU A 200 -31.65 30.90 -8.58
CA GLU A 200 -30.96 30.60 -9.84
C GLU A 200 -31.97 30.19 -10.91
N TRP A 201 -31.74 30.67 -12.14
CA TRP A 201 -32.54 30.32 -13.31
C TRP A 201 -32.41 28.84 -13.67
N ASN A 202 -33.55 28.15 -13.74
CA ASN A 202 -33.68 26.79 -14.23
C ASN A 202 -33.90 26.78 -15.75
N TYR A 203 -32.82 26.95 -16.50
CA TYR A 203 -32.88 27.01 -17.97
C TYR A 203 -33.35 25.71 -18.64
N GLY A 204 -33.37 24.57 -17.93
CA GLY A 204 -33.82 23.29 -18.50
C GLY A 204 -35.26 23.32 -19.02
N SER A 205 -36.10 24.23 -18.51
CA SER A 205 -37.47 24.46 -18.96
C SER A 205 -37.59 25.06 -20.36
N VAL A 206 -36.53 25.72 -20.88
CA VAL A 206 -36.54 26.42 -22.17
C VAL A 206 -35.52 25.88 -23.18
N LEU A 207 -34.64 24.98 -22.75
CA LEU A 207 -33.69 24.32 -23.65
C LEU A 207 -34.41 23.26 -24.51
N LYS A 208 -34.06 23.21 -25.80
CA LYS A 208 -34.56 22.19 -26.73
C LYS A 208 -33.81 20.86 -26.58
N ASP A 209 -34.47 19.77 -26.95
CA ASP A 209 -33.87 18.44 -27.17
C ASP A 209 -33.04 17.87 -26.00
N GLY A 210 -33.39 18.21 -24.76
CA GLY A 210 -32.73 17.66 -23.57
C GLY A 210 -31.29 18.16 -23.36
N ALA A 211 -30.92 19.30 -23.95
CA ALA A 211 -29.61 19.91 -23.73
C ALA A 211 -29.36 20.17 -22.24
N LYS A 212 -28.16 19.84 -21.76
CA LYS A 212 -27.78 19.94 -20.35
C LYS A 212 -27.36 21.34 -19.92
N TYR A 213 -26.85 22.15 -20.84
CA TYR A 213 -26.31 23.49 -20.57
C TYR A 213 -26.88 24.51 -21.56
N ASN A 214 -27.00 25.76 -21.11
CA ASN A 214 -27.40 26.87 -21.96
C ASN A 214 -26.16 27.58 -22.54
N PHE A 215 -25.96 27.48 -23.86
CA PHE A 215 -24.85 28.15 -24.57
C PHE A 215 -25.23 29.53 -25.10
N ASP A 216 -26.49 29.95 -24.93
CA ASP A 216 -26.99 31.24 -25.40
C ASP A 216 -26.88 32.30 -24.29
N ARG A 217 -25.95 33.25 -24.48
CA ARG A 217 -25.74 34.35 -23.54
C ARG A 217 -26.85 35.38 -23.58
N GLU A 218 -27.45 35.64 -24.74
CA GLU A 218 -28.55 36.59 -24.86
C GLU A 218 -29.78 36.08 -24.11
N LEU A 219 -30.04 34.77 -24.19
CA LEU A 219 -31.12 34.15 -23.41
C LEU A 219 -30.87 34.29 -21.90
N ALA A 220 -29.63 34.12 -21.44
CA ALA A 220 -29.27 34.34 -20.05
C ALA A 220 -29.38 35.82 -19.64
N GLN A 221 -29.05 36.76 -20.53
CA GLN A 221 -29.26 38.20 -20.29
C GLN A 221 -30.74 38.54 -20.15
N GLN A 222 -31.60 37.95 -20.99
CA GLN A 222 -33.05 38.10 -20.87
C GLN A 222 -33.57 37.53 -19.54
N ALA A 223 -33.02 36.40 -19.08
CA ALA A 223 -33.37 35.84 -17.77
C ALA A 223 -32.82 36.68 -16.60
N ALA A 224 -31.71 37.39 -16.76
CA ALA A 224 -31.21 38.30 -15.73
C ALA A 224 -31.94 39.65 -15.72
N GLY A 225 -32.45 40.11 -16.87
CA GLY A 225 -33.16 41.38 -17.02
C GLY A 225 -34.64 41.35 -16.59
N VAL A 226 -35.01 40.43 -15.71
CA VAL A 226 -36.35 40.35 -15.13
C VAL A 226 -36.39 41.24 -13.90
N ASP A 227 -37.33 42.18 -13.85
CA ASP A 227 -37.46 43.13 -12.71
C ASP A 227 -38.30 42.56 -11.56
N ARG A 228 -39.18 41.59 -11.85
CA ARG A 228 -40.13 41.04 -10.89
C ARG A 228 -40.48 39.59 -11.19
N VAL A 229 -40.59 38.79 -10.14
CA VAL A 229 -40.95 37.36 -10.22
C VAL A 229 -42.15 37.04 -9.33
N GLU A 230 -42.95 36.08 -9.78
CA GLU A 230 -44.14 35.54 -9.11
C GLU A 230 -43.80 34.16 -8.54
N VAL A 231 -44.16 33.90 -7.29
CA VAL A 231 -44.10 32.55 -6.73
C VAL A 231 -45.24 31.73 -7.32
N VAL A 232 -44.91 30.63 -8.01
CA VAL A 232 -45.91 29.73 -8.61
C VAL A 232 -46.06 28.42 -7.86
N GLN A 233 -45.06 28.04 -7.07
CA GLN A 233 -45.08 26.80 -6.32
C GLN A 233 -44.15 26.85 -5.12
N VAL A 234 -44.67 26.46 -3.95
CA VAL A 234 -43.89 26.17 -2.75
C VAL A 234 -44.09 24.70 -2.38
N GLU A 235 -43.05 23.89 -2.58
CA GLU A 235 -43.07 22.48 -2.16
C GLU A 235 -42.39 22.33 -0.80
N ARG A 236 -43.13 21.83 0.19
CA ARG A 236 -42.60 21.46 1.50
C ARG A 236 -42.62 19.94 1.65
N LYS A 237 -41.45 19.34 1.89
CA LYS A 237 -41.30 17.89 2.04
C LYS A 237 -40.61 17.57 3.35
N ASN A 238 -41.28 16.78 4.17
CA ASN A 238 -40.65 16.15 5.34
C ASN A 238 -39.74 15.04 4.83
N ARG A 239 -38.43 15.21 5.01
CA ARG A 239 -37.41 14.23 4.62
C ARG A 239 -36.81 13.59 5.86
N THR A 240 -36.79 12.27 5.89
CA THR A 240 -36.03 11.51 6.88
C THR A 240 -34.63 11.22 6.36
N ARG A 241 -33.61 11.54 7.16
CA ARG A 241 -32.21 11.19 6.90
C ARG A 241 -31.81 10.10 7.88
N ASN A 242 -31.57 8.91 7.35
CA ASN A 242 -31.10 7.77 8.15
C ASN A 242 -29.62 7.92 8.52
N PRO A 243 -29.20 7.41 9.69
CA PRO A 243 -27.78 7.34 10.02
C PRO A 243 -27.04 6.41 9.07
N SER A 244 -25.76 6.73 8.83
CA SER A 244 -24.86 5.84 8.07
C SER A 244 -24.44 4.64 8.91
N ALA A 245 -24.11 3.54 8.23
CA ALA A 245 -23.62 2.32 8.86
C ALA A 245 -22.34 2.54 9.69
N PRO A 246 -22.04 1.66 10.67
CA PRO A 246 -20.72 1.57 11.27
C PRO A 246 -19.61 1.40 10.22
N PHE A 247 -18.37 1.69 10.60
CA PHE A 247 -17.28 1.66 9.62
C PHE A 247 -16.88 0.24 9.21
N THR A 248 -16.74 0.05 7.90
CA THR A 248 -15.80 -0.91 7.30
C THR A 248 -14.39 -0.30 7.24
N THR A 249 -13.39 -1.07 6.83
CA THR A 249 -12.03 -0.56 6.57
C THR A 249 -12.03 0.54 5.50
N SER A 250 -12.78 0.37 4.41
CA SER A 250 -12.85 1.34 3.30
C SER A 250 -13.48 2.64 3.77
N ALA A 251 -14.62 2.56 4.46
CA ALA A 251 -15.33 3.73 4.97
C ALA A 251 -14.51 4.47 6.04
N MET A 252 -13.81 3.75 6.93
CA MET A 252 -12.89 4.34 7.91
C MET A 252 -11.74 5.08 7.22
N GLN A 253 -11.06 4.45 6.26
CA GLN A 253 -9.95 5.08 5.52
C GLN A 253 -10.41 6.36 4.80
N MET A 254 -11.54 6.29 4.09
CA MET A 254 -12.10 7.46 3.41
C MET A 254 -12.47 8.58 4.39
N ALA A 255 -13.08 8.26 5.53
CA ALA A 255 -13.43 9.25 6.54
C ALA A 255 -12.19 9.87 7.22
N ALA A 256 -11.14 9.07 7.47
CA ALA A 256 -9.87 9.54 8.03
C ALA A 256 -9.17 10.57 7.12
N THR A 257 -9.20 10.36 5.80
CA THR A 257 -8.61 11.34 4.86
C THR A 257 -9.33 12.69 4.85
N LYS A 258 -10.65 12.72 5.13
CA LYS A 258 -11.42 13.96 5.24
C LYS A 258 -11.00 14.82 6.44
N ILE A 259 -10.49 14.18 7.50
CA ILE A 259 -9.91 14.87 8.67
C ILE A 259 -8.38 15.02 8.58
N GLY A 260 -7.80 14.75 7.41
CA GLY A 260 -6.38 15.01 7.13
C GLY A 260 -5.42 13.87 7.50
N ILE A 261 -5.92 12.68 7.85
CA ILE A 261 -5.09 11.50 8.14
C ILE A 261 -4.94 10.67 6.85
N PRO A 262 -3.72 10.53 6.28
CA PRO A 262 -3.46 9.69 5.11
C PRO A 262 -3.80 8.22 5.38
N MET A 263 -4.14 7.45 4.34
CA MET A 263 -4.65 6.08 4.53
C MET A 263 -3.66 5.13 5.24
N ALA A 264 -2.37 5.21 4.89
CA ALA A 264 -1.34 4.39 5.50
C ALA A 264 -1.20 4.71 7.00
N GLU A 265 -1.37 5.98 7.37
CA GLU A 265 -1.36 6.42 8.75
C GLU A 265 -2.64 6.00 9.49
N ALA A 266 -3.81 6.09 8.84
CA ALA A 266 -5.07 5.61 9.38
C ALA A 266 -5.04 4.12 9.71
N MET A 267 -4.44 3.28 8.85
CA MET A 267 -4.29 1.84 9.14
C MET A 267 -3.33 1.57 10.28
N LYS A 268 -2.24 2.35 10.40
CA LYS A 268 -1.31 2.24 11.53
C LYS A 268 -1.98 2.66 12.84
N ALA A 269 -2.74 3.75 12.82
CA ALA A 269 -3.52 4.24 13.94
C ALA A 269 -4.60 3.22 14.37
N ALA A 270 -5.32 2.62 13.42
CA ALA A 270 -6.31 1.58 13.71
C ALA A 270 -5.66 0.32 14.31
N GLN A 271 -4.49 -0.09 13.80
CA GLN A 271 -3.71 -1.18 14.40
C GLN A 271 -3.32 -0.87 15.85
N GLU A 272 -2.84 0.34 16.13
CA GLU A 272 -2.50 0.79 17.47
C GLU A 272 -3.71 0.74 18.42
N LEU A 273 -4.86 1.25 17.98
CA LEU A 273 -6.11 1.21 18.76
C LEU A 273 -6.59 -0.22 19.03
N TYR A 274 -6.52 -1.10 18.02
CA TYR A 274 -6.91 -2.50 18.17
C TYR A 274 -6.00 -3.24 19.16
N GLU A 275 -4.68 -3.07 19.04
CA GLU A 275 -3.70 -3.69 19.96
C GLU A 275 -3.82 -3.16 21.39
N ALA A 276 -4.21 -1.90 21.56
CA ALA A 276 -4.53 -1.28 22.84
C ALA A 276 -5.91 -1.69 23.39
N ALA A 277 -6.67 -2.51 22.65
CA ALA A 277 -8.01 -2.99 22.97
C ALA A 277 -9.11 -1.89 22.98
N TYR A 278 -8.92 -0.78 22.26
CA TYR A 278 -9.91 0.29 22.19
C TYR A 278 -10.97 0.08 21.10
N ILE A 279 -10.63 -0.62 20.03
CA ILE A 279 -11.56 -0.90 18.92
C ILE A 279 -11.58 -2.39 18.56
N THR A 280 -12.63 -2.81 17.85
CA THR A 280 -12.70 -4.11 17.18
C THR A 280 -11.69 -4.22 16.03
N TYR A 281 -11.54 -5.41 15.47
CA TYR A 281 -10.64 -5.66 14.36
C TYR A 281 -10.92 -4.74 13.17
N HIS A 282 -9.88 -4.03 12.72
CA HIS A 282 -10.01 -2.91 11.80
C HIS A 282 -9.88 -3.29 10.31
N ARG A 283 -9.68 -4.59 10.00
CA ARG A 283 -9.66 -5.13 8.63
C ARG A 283 -10.94 -5.95 8.40
N THR A 284 -11.99 -5.25 8.03
CA THR A 284 -13.35 -5.77 7.90
C THR A 284 -14.07 -5.06 6.76
N ASP A 285 -14.80 -5.84 5.98
CA ASP A 285 -15.79 -5.38 5.01
C ASP A 285 -17.20 -5.36 5.59
N SER A 286 -17.36 -5.79 6.86
CA SER A 286 -18.64 -5.88 7.54
C SER A 286 -19.09 -4.56 8.13
N VAL A 287 -20.39 -4.29 7.99
CA VAL A 287 -21.10 -3.18 8.64
C VAL A 287 -21.93 -3.64 9.83
N GLU A 288 -21.94 -4.94 10.13
CA GLU A 288 -22.80 -5.54 11.14
C GLU A 288 -22.20 -5.41 12.53
N LEU A 289 -23.04 -5.21 13.53
CA LEU A 289 -22.68 -5.21 14.94
C LEU A 289 -23.20 -6.49 15.59
N ALA A 290 -22.41 -7.09 16.47
CA ALA A 290 -22.87 -8.24 17.25
C ALA A 290 -24.04 -7.82 18.17
N PRO A 291 -24.97 -8.73 18.51
CA PRO A 291 -26.11 -8.40 19.38
C PRO A 291 -25.68 -7.75 20.71
N GLU A 292 -24.64 -8.28 21.35
CA GLU A 292 -24.12 -7.75 22.61
C GLU A 292 -23.55 -6.33 22.46
N SER A 293 -22.99 -6.03 21.29
CA SER A 293 -22.47 -4.69 20.95
C SER A 293 -23.58 -3.67 20.75
N ILE A 294 -24.68 -4.09 20.11
CA ILE A 294 -25.88 -3.26 19.94
C ILE A 294 -26.46 -2.93 21.31
N ASP A 295 -26.58 -3.92 22.18
CA ASP A 295 -27.13 -3.74 23.54
C ASP A 295 -26.26 -2.77 24.36
N MET A 296 -24.95 -2.98 24.38
CA MET A 296 -24.00 -2.08 25.06
C MET A 296 -24.10 -0.64 24.55
N LEU A 297 -24.12 -0.46 23.23
CA LEU A 297 -24.20 0.86 22.61
C LEU A 297 -25.52 1.55 22.97
N ARG A 298 -26.65 0.84 22.86
CA ARG A 298 -27.98 1.38 23.19
C ARG A 298 -28.10 1.73 24.67
N GLN A 299 -27.57 0.91 25.57
CA GLN A 299 -27.52 1.23 27.00
C GLN A 299 -26.71 2.49 27.26
N PHE A 300 -25.55 2.64 26.61
CA PHE A 300 -24.76 3.86 26.69
C PHE A 300 -25.52 5.08 26.15
N ALA A 301 -26.17 4.95 24.99
CA ALA A 301 -26.99 6.02 24.41
C ALA A 301 -28.15 6.45 25.32
N LEU A 302 -28.84 5.49 25.96
CA LEU A 302 -29.87 5.77 26.98
C LEU A 302 -29.28 6.55 28.16
N SER A 303 -28.10 6.17 28.66
CA SER A 303 -27.44 6.86 29.78
C SER A 303 -27.09 8.33 29.48
N LYS A 304 -26.94 8.66 28.19
CA LYS A 304 -26.66 10.01 27.69
C LYS A 304 -27.91 10.74 27.20
N CYS A 305 -29.10 10.13 27.33
CA CYS A 305 -30.36 10.64 26.80
C CYS A 305 -30.31 10.91 25.28
N TYR A 306 -29.55 10.13 24.53
CA TYR A 306 -29.53 10.25 23.06
C TYR A 306 -30.78 9.63 22.43
N PRO A 307 -31.26 10.18 21.30
CA PRO A 307 -32.49 9.72 20.67
C PRO A 307 -32.28 8.33 20.05
N LEU A 308 -33.05 7.35 20.51
CA LEU A 308 -32.99 5.98 20.02
C LEU A 308 -34.27 5.61 19.25
N PRO A 309 -34.15 4.80 18.18
CA PRO A 309 -35.30 4.18 17.55
C PRO A 309 -35.82 3.02 18.41
N ASP A 310 -37.12 2.72 18.27
CA ASP A 310 -37.81 1.62 18.96
C ASP A 310 -37.11 0.27 18.74
N LYS A 311 -36.70 0.01 17.49
CA LYS A 311 -35.92 -1.17 17.10
C LYS A 311 -34.50 -0.78 16.74
N PRO A 312 -33.48 -1.60 17.06
CA PRO A 312 -32.11 -1.36 16.61
C PRO A 312 -32.02 -1.20 15.09
N ASN A 313 -31.15 -0.29 14.65
CA ASN A 313 -30.89 -0.12 13.23
C ASN A 313 -30.08 -1.32 12.73
N ALA A 314 -30.63 -2.04 11.75
CA ALA A 314 -29.96 -3.17 11.13
C ALA A 314 -29.24 -2.75 9.85
N PHE A 315 -27.94 -2.99 9.79
CA PHE A 315 -27.13 -2.86 8.59
C PHE A 315 -26.75 -4.27 8.12
N LYS A 316 -26.67 -4.47 6.81
CA LYS A 316 -26.31 -5.77 6.23
C LYS A 316 -25.14 -5.61 5.28
N SER A 317 -24.18 -6.51 5.40
CA SER A 317 -23.03 -6.58 4.50
C SER A 317 -23.44 -7.14 3.15
N LYS A 318 -22.81 -6.66 2.06
CA LYS A 318 -23.08 -7.16 0.70
C LYS A 318 -22.40 -8.50 0.41
N VAL A 319 -21.29 -8.78 1.09
CA VAL A 319 -20.47 -9.98 0.86
C VAL A 319 -20.90 -11.06 1.85
N ALA A 320 -21.33 -12.21 1.31
CA ALA A 320 -21.79 -13.36 2.07
C ALA A 320 -20.64 -14.34 2.38
N ASN A 321 -19.42 -13.86 2.62
CA ASN A 321 -18.33 -14.75 3.01
C ASN A 321 -18.49 -15.11 4.50
N ALA A 322 -19.38 -16.06 4.78
CA ALA A 322 -19.80 -16.48 6.12
C ALA A 322 -18.65 -17.03 6.99
N GLN A 323 -17.49 -17.33 6.39
CA GLN A 323 -16.32 -17.84 7.11
C GLN A 323 -15.52 -16.73 7.83
N GLU A 324 -15.53 -15.50 7.28
CA GLU A 324 -14.92 -14.31 7.88
C GLU A 324 -16.00 -13.51 8.63
N ALA A 325 -16.57 -14.10 9.70
CA ALA A 325 -17.55 -13.44 10.57
C ALA A 325 -16.95 -12.22 11.30
N HIS A 326 -16.73 -11.14 10.56
CA HIS A 326 -16.15 -9.91 11.03
C HIS A 326 -17.27 -9.00 11.50
N GLU A 327 -17.04 -8.33 12.62
CA GLU A 327 -17.86 -7.23 13.07
C GLU A 327 -17.37 -5.94 12.40
N ALA A 328 -18.21 -4.91 12.35
CA ALA A 328 -17.80 -3.58 11.98
C ALA A 328 -16.77 -2.98 12.95
N ILE A 329 -16.07 -1.94 12.49
CA ILE A 329 -15.11 -1.18 13.30
C ILE A 329 -15.86 -0.27 14.26
N ARG A 330 -15.72 -0.53 15.55
CA ARG A 330 -16.36 0.22 16.65
C ARG A 330 -15.50 0.20 17.92
N PRO A 331 -15.78 1.08 18.91
CA PRO A 331 -15.21 0.95 20.24
C PRO A 331 -15.55 -0.39 20.89
N THR A 332 -14.60 -0.93 21.66
CA THR A 332 -14.83 -2.09 22.53
C THR A 332 -15.65 -1.72 23.77
N ASP A 333 -15.56 -0.47 24.21
CA ASP A 333 -16.25 0.11 25.37
C ASP A 333 -16.68 1.55 25.05
N PHE A 334 -17.99 1.79 25.00
CA PHE A 334 -18.55 3.11 24.68
C PHE A 334 -18.47 4.11 25.84
N THR A 335 -18.13 3.67 27.05
CA THR A 335 -17.89 4.57 28.21
C THR A 335 -16.55 5.31 28.09
N VAL A 336 -15.63 4.82 27.26
CA VAL A 336 -14.37 5.47 26.94
C VAL A 336 -14.60 6.46 25.80
N GLU A 337 -14.97 7.70 26.11
CA GLU A 337 -15.27 8.72 25.08
C GLU A 337 -14.01 9.27 24.39
N SER A 338 -12.85 9.13 25.03
CA SER A 338 -11.56 9.55 24.48
C SER A 338 -10.44 8.63 24.95
N VAL A 339 -9.38 8.52 24.15
CA VAL A 339 -8.24 7.64 24.43
C VAL A 339 -6.97 8.44 24.67
N SER A 340 -6.14 7.95 25.59
CA SER A 340 -4.83 8.51 25.91
C SER A 340 -3.74 7.45 25.83
N GLY A 341 -2.47 7.88 25.77
CA GLY A 341 -1.33 6.98 25.63
C GLY A 341 -1.17 6.36 24.23
N VAL A 342 -1.84 6.92 23.23
CA VAL A 342 -1.75 6.56 21.82
C VAL A 342 -1.29 7.76 20.98
N SER A 343 -0.95 7.55 19.72
CA SER A 343 -0.62 8.64 18.78
C SER A 343 -1.79 9.62 18.56
N ASP A 344 -1.49 10.87 18.17
CA ASP A 344 -2.52 11.89 17.85
C ASP A 344 -3.48 11.41 16.76
N SER A 345 -2.94 10.78 15.71
CA SER A 345 -3.74 10.19 14.64
C SER A 345 -4.63 9.04 15.13
N ALA A 346 -4.17 8.22 16.09
CA ALA A 346 -5.00 7.21 16.74
C ALA A 346 -6.11 7.83 17.59
N SER A 347 -5.83 8.88 18.35
CA SER A 347 -6.85 9.57 19.15
C SER A 347 -7.96 10.18 18.27
N LYS A 348 -7.58 10.91 17.21
CA LYS A 348 -8.53 11.47 16.23
C LYS A 348 -9.32 10.40 15.48
N LEU A 349 -8.66 9.30 15.10
CA LEU A 349 -9.33 8.18 14.43
C LEU A 349 -10.31 7.47 15.37
N TYR A 350 -9.97 7.33 16.65
CA TYR A 350 -10.87 6.78 17.66
C TYR A 350 -12.13 7.61 17.80
N GLU A 351 -12.02 8.94 17.91
CA GLU A 351 -13.18 9.84 17.99
C GLU A 351 -14.10 9.68 16.77
N LEU A 352 -13.53 9.56 15.58
CA LEU A 352 -14.26 9.34 14.34
C LEU A 352 -15.01 7.99 14.36
N ILE A 353 -14.33 6.90 14.75
CA ILE A 353 -14.91 5.55 14.88
C ILE A 353 -16.03 5.57 15.93
N TYR A 354 -15.79 6.20 17.07
CA TYR A 354 -16.71 6.34 18.18
C TYR A 354 -18.01 7.02 17.74
N LYS A 355 -17.91 8.22 17.14
CA LYS A 355 -19.05 8.99 16.65
C LYS A 355 -19.84 8.25 15.59
N GLN A 356 -19.16 7.60 14.64
CA GLN A 356 -19.82 6.85 13.57
C GLN A 356 -20.59 5.63 14.10
N ALA A 357 -19.96 4.84 14.97
CA ALA A 357 -20.61 3.67 15.56
C ALA A 357 -21.82 4.07 16.40
N LEU A 358 -21.67 5.08 17.27
CA LEU A 358 -22.77 5.59 18.09
C LEU A 358 -23.92 6.13 17.24
N ALA A 359 -23.63 7.01 16.27
CA ALA A 359 -24.61 7.58 15.36
C ALA A 359 -25.42 6.50 14.61
N SER A 360 -24.79 5.38 14.24
CA SER A 360 -25.43 4.30 13.49
C SER A 360 -26.67 3.71 14.17
N GLN A 361 -26.75 3.77 15.49
CA GLN A 361 -27.86 3.22 16.29
C GLN A 361 -28.82 4.27 16.84
N LEU A 362 -28.59 5.56 16.57
CA LEU A 362 -29.51 6.63 16.97
C LEU A 362 -30.67 6.79 15.98
N ALA A 363 -31.69 7.55 16.38
CA ALA A 363 -32.87 7.79 15.57
C ALA A 363 -32.52 8.57 14.29
N PRO A 364 -33.26 8.38 13.19
CA PRO A 364 -33.10 9.22 11.99
C PRO A 364 -33.33 10.70 12.28
N ALA A 365 -32.60 11.57 11.58
CA ALA A 365 -32.87 13.00 11.60
C ALA A 365 -34.10 13.32 10.75
N LYS A 366 -34.94 14.25 11.19
CA LYS A 366 -36.08 14.77 10.42
C LYS A 366 -35.76 16.17 9.94
N LEU A 367 -35.91 16.39 8.64
CA LEU A 367 -35.66 17.66 7.98
C LEU A 367 -36.92 18.10 7.25
N ASN A 368 -37.10 19.41 7.15
CA ASN A 368 -38.08 20.02 6.25
C ASN A 368 -37.32 20.64 5.08
N ASP A 369 -37.48 20.03 3.91
CA ASP A 369 -36.99 20.58 2.66
C ASP A 369 -38.06 21.52 2.07
N THR A 370 -37.64 22.72 1.69
CA THR A 370 -38.50 23.70 1.02
C THR A 370 -37.92 23.99 -0.34
N LYS A 371 -38.70 23.78 -1.41
CA LYS A 371 -38.35 24.23 -2.76
C LYS A 371 -39.34 25.30 -3.19
N VAL A 372 -38.82 26.46 -3.56
CA VAL A 372 -39.62 27.57 -4.08
C VAL A 372 -39.34 27.66 -5.58
N THR A 373 -40.39 27.64 -6.38
CA THR A 373 -40.34 27.84 -7.83
C THR A 373 -41.01 29.16 -8.14
N LEU A 374 -40.29 30.03 -8.85
CA LEU A 374 -40.75 31.34 -9.25
C LEU A 374 -40.70 31.46 -10.76
N VAL A 375 -41.58 32.28 -11.34
CA VAL A 375 -41.54 32.60 -12.77
C VAL A 375 -41.47 34.10 -12.99
N SER A 376 -40.85 34.50 -14.10
CA SER A 376 -40.95 35.87 -14.58
C SER A 376 -42.40 36.23 -14.92
N MET A 377 -42.76 37.51 -14.88
CA MET A 377 -44.12 37.97 -15.23
C MET A 377 -44.56 37.58 -16.65
N CYS A 378 -43.61 37.41 -17.59
CA CYS A 378 -43.88 36.91 -18.94
C CYS A 378 -43.99 35.38 -19.04
N ARG A 379 -43.86 34.67 -17.91
CA ARG A 379 -43.86 33.20 -17.76
C ARG A 379 -42.84 32.46 -18.65
N LYS A 380 -41.81 33.17 -19.11
CA LYS A 380 -40.75 32.62 -19.97
C LYS A 380 -39.61 31.99 -19.17
N PHE A 381 -39.31 32.51 -17.98
CA PHE A 381 -38.14 32.10 -17.20
C PHE A 381 -38.57 31.58 -15.83
N GLU A 382 -38.13 30.38 -15.49
CA GLU A 382 -38.37 29.74 -14.18
C GLU A 382 -37.11 29.80 -13.32
N TYR A 383 -37.25 30.16 -12.05
CA TYR A 383 -36.17 30.24 -11.08
C TYR A 383 -36.48 29.33 -9.90
N THR A 384 -35.44 28.82 -9.24
CA THR A 384 -35.59 27.97 -8.07
C THR A 384 -34.70 28.40 -6.93
N ALA A 385 -35.23 28.27 -5.71
CA ALA A 385 -34.49 28.29 -4.46
C ALA A 385 -34.79 27.02 -3.67
N SER A 386 -33.82 26.54 -2.89
CA SER A 386 -33.97 25.34 -2.06
C SER A 386 -33.41 25.56 -0.67
N GLY A 387 -34.27 25.37 0.33
CA GLY A 387 -33.96 25.35 1.74
C GLY A 387 -34.09 23.95 2.33
N SER A 388 -33.43 23.72 3.46
CA SER A 388 -33.51 22.47 4.23
C SER A 388 -33.23 22.81 5.68
N VAL A 389 -34.16 22.54 6.58
CA VAL A 389 -34.02 22.83 8.01
C VAL A 389 -34.15 21.55 8.81
N VAL A 390 -33.24 21.30 9.75
CA VAL A 390 -33.31 20.20 10.70
C VAL A 390 -34.38 20.50 11.75
N VAL A 391 -35.44 19.68 11.76
CA VAL A 391 -36.53 19.77 12.74
C VAL A 391 -36.26 18.90 13.95
N ASP A 392 -35.72 17.71 13.71
CA ASP A 392 -35.30 16.76 14.74
C ASP A 392 -33.90 16.27 14.37
N PRO A 393 -32.87 16.55 15.18
CA PRO A 393 -31.50 16.22 14.82
C PRO A 393 -31.24 14.70 14.82
N GLY A 394 -32.00 13.89 15.55
CA GLY A 394 -31.74 12.45 15.64
C GLY A 394 -30.26 12.12 15.88
N PHE A 395 -29.67 11.28 15.04
CA PHE A 395 -28.25 10.91 15.09
C PHE A 395 -27.28 12.09 14.92
N MET A 396 -27.72 13.23 14.38
CA MET A 396 -26.84 14.37 14.10
C MET A 396 -26.31 15.01 15.39
N VAL A 397 -26.96 14.79 16.54
CA VAL A 397 -26.53 15.28 17.87
C VAL A 397 -25.10 14.88 18.23
N VAL A 398 -24.63 13.70 17.78
CA VAL A 398 -23.25 13.25 18.06
C VAL A 398 -22.25 13.67 16.98
N THR A 399 -22.74 14.07 15.79
CA THR A 399 -21.89 14.47 14.66
C THR A 399 -21.62 15.97 14.60
N GLY A 400 -22.46 16.79 15.25
CA GLY A 400 -22.25 18.22 15.43
C GLY A 400 -22.39 19.07 14.16
N LYS A 401 -23.00 18.56 13.09
CA LYS A 401 -23.23 19.32 11.85
C LYS A 401 -24.68 19.78 11.77
N SER A 402 -24.93 21.09 11.77
CA SER A 402 -26.18 21.66 11.20
C SER A 402 -25.90 21.98 9.73
N ASP A 403 -26.76 21.47 8.85
CA ASP A 403 -26.73 21.72 7.40
C ASP A 403 -27.87 22.70 7.01
N ASP A 404 -28.35 23.51 7.95
CA ASP A 404 -29.54 24.35 7.75
C ASP A 404 -29.31 25.38 6.64
N ARG A 405 -30.20 25.35 5.66
CA ARG A 405 -30.34 26.36 4.60
C ARG A 405 -31.73 26.94 4.73
N ILE A 406 -31.81 28.13 5.32
CA ILE A 406 -33.07 28.77 5.65
C ILE A 406 -33.54 29.61 4.45
N LEU A 407 -34.80 29.43 4.07
CA LEU A 407 -35.52 30.33 3.17
C LEU A 407 -36.54 31.12 3.99
N PRO A 408 -36.95 32.31 3.53
CA PRO A 408 -38.05 33.04 4.17
C PRO A 408 -39.34 32.23 4.13
N VAL A 409 -40.24 32.52 5.06
CA VAL A 409 -41.58 31.93 5.07
C VAL A 409 -42.39 32.59 3.96
N ILE A 410 -42.79 31.79 2.97
CA ILE A 410 -43.63 32.22 1.85
C ILE A 410 -45.01 31.59 2.01
N ASP A 411 -46.04 32.42 2.11
CA ASP A 411 -47.43 31.96 2.14
C ASP A 411 -47.88 31.59 0.72
N ASP A 412 -48.29 30.34 0.51
CA ASP A 412 -48.74 29.82 -0.78
C ASP A 412 -50.25 30.02 -1.03
N GLU A 413 -50.98 30.63 -0.09
CA GLU A 413 -52.40 30.97 -0.24
C GLU A 413 -52.63 32.38 -0.84
N GLN A 414 -51.56 33.14 -1.09
CA GLN A 414 -51.61 34.48 -1.68
C GLN A 414 -50.71 34.58 -2.91
N ASP A 415 -51.05 35.50 -3.81
CA ASP A 415 -50.16 35.86 -4.92
C ASP A 415 -48.94 36.61 -4.34
N VAL A 416 -47.82 35.90 -4.21
CA VAL A 416 -46.57 36.46 -3.68
C VAL A 416 -45.65 36.86 -4.84
N PHE A 417 -45.18 38.11 -4.79
CA PHE A 417 -44.26 38.67 -5.76
C PHE A 417 -43.01 39.23 -5.08
N PHE A 418 -41.87 39.08 -5.75
CA PHE A 418 -40.61 39.68 -5.32
C PHE A 418 -40.07 40.61 -6.41
N ASP A 419 -39.69 41.81 -6.01
CA ASP A 419 -38.92 42.71 -6.85
C ASP A 419 -37.45 42.30 -6.82
N VAL A 420 -36.79 42.35 -7.98
CA VAL A 420 -35.39 41.98 -8.10
C VAL A 420 -34.53 43.16 -7.66
N VAL A 421 -33.73 42.96 -6.61
CA VAL A 421 -32.85 43.98 -6.03
C VAL A 421 -31.57 44.09 -6.86
N GLU A 422 -30.99 42.95 -7.19
CA GLU A 422 -29.81 42.83 -8.03
C GLU A 422 -29.94 41.58 -8.90
N SER A 423 -29.42 41.63 -10.12
CA SER A 423 -29.33 40.46 -10.98
C SER A 423 -28.00 40.39 -11.69
N ARG A 424 -27.61 39.17 -12.05
CA ARG A 424 -26.41 38.95 -12.86
C ARG A 424 -26.53 37.75 -13.76
N VAL A 425 -25.89 37.86 -14.92
CA VAL A 425 -25.60 36.71 -15.77
C VAL A 425 -24.48 35.92 -15.11
N LEU A 426 -24.69 34.62 -14.96
CA LEU A 426 -23.66 33.69 -14.48
C LEU A 426 -22.89 33.15 -15.68
N ASP A 427 -21.69 33.68 -15.90
CA ASP A 427 -20.73 33.10 -16.85
C ASP A 427 -20.09 31.86 -16.19
N LYS A 428 -20.56 30.66 -16.56
CA LYS A 428 -20.09 29.37 -16.04
C LYS A 428 -19.27 28.65 -17.11
N GLN A 429 -18.46 27.68 -16.67
CA GLN A 429 -17.71 26.79 -17.56
C GLN A 429 -17.93 25.35 -17.17
N THR A 430 -18.03 24.47 -18.18
CA THR A 430 -18.04 23.03 -17.93
C THR A 430 -16.71 22.65 -17.25
N LYS A 431 -16.76 21.68 -16.33
CA LYS A 431 -15.60 21.29 -15.54
C LYS A 431 -15.09 19.95 -16.00
N ALA A 432 -13.78 19.85 -16.14
CA ALA A 432 -13.12 18.58 -16.39
C ALA A 432 -13.46 17.56 -15.29
N PRO A 433 -13.46 16.25 -15.60
CA PRO A 433 -13.59 15.20 -14.59
C PRO A 433 -12.58 15.41 -13.46
N ALA A 434 -13.05 15.41 -12.21
CA ALA A 434 -12.18 15.65 -11.07
C ALA A 434 -11.12 14.54 -10.97
N LEU A 435 -9.85 14.95 -10.81
CA LEU A 435 -8.77 14.00 -10.53
C LEU A 435 -9.05 13.27 -9.22
N TYR A 436 -8.61 12.01 -9.15
CA TYR A 436 -8.80 11.24 -7.93
C TYR A 436 -7.99 11.84 -6.77
N THR A 437 -8.57 11.88 -5.59
CA THR A 437 -7.89 11.93 -4.30
C THR A 437 -7.68 10.51 -3.77
N GLU A 438 -6.93 10.35 -2.67
CA GLU A 438 -6.85 9.06 -1.95
C GLU A 438 -8.24 8.51 -1.59
N ALA A 439 -9.20 9.36 -1.16
CA ALA A 439 -10.54 8.91 -0.83
C ALA A 439 -11.33 8.43 -2.06
N SER A 440 -11.33 9.22 -3.13
CA SER A 440 -12.17 8.92 -4.29
C SER A 440 -11.66 7.74 -5.12
N ILE A 441 -10.34 7.49 -5.17
CA ILE A 441 -9.82 6.30 -5.86
C ILE A 441 -10.22 5.02 -5.14
N LEU A 442 -10.32 5.04 -3.82
CA LEU A 442 -10.81 3.91 -3.01
C LEU A 442 -12.27 3.62 -3.29
N GLY A 443 -13.12 4.66 -3.32
CA GLY A 443 -14.52 4.50 -3.69
C GLY A 443 -14.69 3.90 -5.09
N GLU A 444 -13.82 4.26 -6.04
CA GLU A 444 -13.84 3.65 -7.37
C GLU A 444 -13.35 2.20 -7.38
N LEU A 445 -12.27 1.88 -6.67
CA LEU A 445 -11.77 0.51 -6.55
C LEU A 445 -12.79 -0.42 -5.87
N GLU A 446 -13.46 0.07 -4.83
CA GLU A 446 -14.53 -0.65 -4.13
C GLU A 446 -15.72 -0.90 -5.06
N LYS A 447 -16.16 0.12 -5.80
CA LYS A 447 -17.24 0.03 -6.77
C LYS A 447 -16.93 -0.98 -7.89
N LEU A 448 -15.68 -1.05 -8.33
CA LEU A 448 -15.22 -1.96 -9.38
C LEU A 448 -14.82 -3.35 -8.86
N GLY A 449 -14.84 -3.61 -7.55
CA GLY A 449 -14.41 -4.89 -6.98
C GLY A 449 -12.90 -5.17 -7.07
N ILE A 450 -12.08 -4.14 -7.28
CA ILE A 450 -10.64 -4.29 -7.55
C ILE A 450 -9.84 -4.29 -6.24
N GLY A 451 -9.27 -5.45 -5.91
CA GLY A 451 -8.50 -5.64 -4.68
C GLY A 451 -9.39 -5.71 -3.44
N ARG A 452 -8.80 -5.50 -2.26
CA ARG A 452 -9.51 -5.48 -0.98
C ARG A 452 -9.08 -4.27 -0.12
N PRO A 453 -9.97 -3.69 0.71
CA PRO A 453 -9.69 -2.51 1.53
C PRO A 453 -8.41 -2.57 2.37
N ALA A 454 -8.08 -3.74 2.92
CA ALA A 454 -6.87 -3.98 3.69
C ALA A 454 -5.56 -3.75 2.89
N THR A 455 -5.63 -3.80 1.55
CA THR A 455 -4.44 -3.81 0.69
C THR A 455 -4.20 -2.46 -0.01
N TRP A 456 -5.22 -1.63 -0.20
CA TRP A 456 -5.13 -0.40 -0.98
C TRP A 456 -4.13 0.61 -0.42
N ALA A 457 -4.05 0.79 0.90
CA ALA A 457 -3.08 1.69 1.52
C ALA A 457 -1.63 1.29 1.20
N SER A 458 -1.33 -0.02 1.20
CA SER A 458 0.00 -0.55 0.86
C SER A 458 0.29 -0.38 -0.64
N ILE A 459 -0.70 -0.59 -1.50
CA ILE A 459 -0.59 -0.43 -2.95
C ILE A 459 -0.34 1.04 -3.31
N MET A 460 -1.10 1.97 -2.73
CA MET A 460 -0.92 3.41 -2.89
C MET A 460 0.50 3.83 -2.48
N THR A 461 0.97 3.35 -1.33
CA THR A 461 2.33 3.61 -0.85
C THR A 461 3.38 3.08 -1.82
N ASN A 462 3.16 1.89 -2.39
CA ASN A 462 4.08 1.27 -3.35
C ASN A 462 4.18 2.09 -4.65
N ILE A 463 3.06 2.46 -5.28
CA ILE A 463 3.10 3.23 -6.55
C ILE A 463 3.66 4.64 -6.35
N ARG A 464 3.44 5.25 -5.19
CA ARG A 464 4.02 6.54 -4.83
C ARG A 464 5.53 6.43 -4.59
N THR A 465 5.97 5.45 -3.81
CA THR A 465 7.40 5.23 -3.50
C THR A 465 8.20 4.86 -4.75
N ARG A 466 7.58 4.13 -5.69
CA ARG A 466 8.17 3.78 -6.99
C ARG A 466 8.14 4.95 -7.99
N GLY A 467 7.56 6.09 -7.60
CA GLY A 467 7.55 7.31 -8.40
C GLY A 467 6.62 7.24 -9.60
N TYR A 468 5.58 6.39 -9.59
CA TYR A 468 4.59 6.33 -10.67
C TYR A 468 3.53 7.43 -10.57
N ILE A 469 3.27 7.90 -9.35
CA ILE A 469 2.32 8.98 -9.10
C ILE A 469 2.89 10.01 -8.12
N GLY A 470 2.38 11.24 -8.21
CA GLY A 470 2.58 12.31 -7.26
C GLY A 470 1.26 12.79 -6.67
N VAL A 471 1.36 13.69 -5.68
CA VAL A 471 0.23 14.38 -5.07
C VAL A 471 0.36 15.87 -5.39
N THR A 472 -0.69 16.46 -5.98
CA THR A 472 -0.74 17.88 -6.31
C THR A 472 -0.95 18.73 -5.05
N LYS A 473 -0.84 20.07 -5.17
CA LYS A 473 -1.18 21.00 -4.08
C LYS A 473 -2.63 20.86 -3.61
N SER A 474 -3.55 20.50 -4.51
CA SER A 474 -4.96 20.24 -4.20
C SER A 474 -5.23 18.85 -3.61
N LYS A 475 -4.17 18.12 -3.20
CA LYS A 475 -4.25 16.72 -2.70
C LYS A 475 -4.80 15.72 -3.72
N SER A 476 -4.78 16.05 -5.00
CA SER A 476 -5.17 15.16 -6.09
C SER A 476 -3.98 14.28 -6.49
N LEU A 477 -4.27 13.08 -6.96
CA LEU A 477 -3.31 12.12 -7.51
C LEU A 477 -3.09 12.45 -8.98
N ALA A 478 -1.83 12.52 -9.39
CA ALA A 478 -1.44 12.72 -10.78
C ALA A 478 -0.33 11.74 -11.15
N PRO A 479 -0.32 11.19 -12.37
CA PRO A 479 0.76 10.33 -12.82
C PRO A 479 2.05 11.13 -13.02
N THR A 480 3.19 10.50 -12.81
CA THR A 480 4.48 11.01 -13.28
C THR A 480 4.73 10.54 -14.71
N GLN A 481 5.79 11.06 -15.36
CA GLN A 481 6.22 10.56 -16.66
C GLN A 481 6.49 9.04 -16.64
N VAL A 482 7.10 8.52 -15.57
CA VAL A 482 7.35 7.07 -15.41
C VAL A 482 6.04 6.30 -15.25
N GLY A 483 5.05 6.87 -14.56
CA GLY A 483 3.72 6.26 -14.43
C GLY A 483 2.97 6.19 -15.75
N LEU A 484 3.03 7.25 -16.58
CA LEU A 484 2.46 7.27 -17.93
C LEU A 484 3.09 6.20 -18.81
N GLU A 485 4.42 6.17 -18.88
CA GLU A 485 5.17 5.17 -19.65
C GLU A 485 4.87 3.74 -19.20
N LEU A 486 4.77 3.49 -17.88
CA LEU A 486 4.42 2.18 -17.36
C LEU A 486 3.00 1.78 -17.76
N ARG A 487 2.02 2.67 -17.62
CA ARG A 487 0.64 2.41 -18.04
C ARG A 487 0.57 2.09 -19.53
N ASP A 488 1.27 2.87 -20.36
CA ASP A 488 1.26 2.67 -21.82
C ASP A 488 1.95 1.39 -22.24
N SER A 489 3.04 1.02 -21.58
CA SER A 489 3.74 -0.24 -21.85
C SER A 489 2.93 -1.47 -21.45
N LEU A 490 1.94 -1.31 -20.56
CA LEU A 490 1.00 -2.35 -20.14
C LEU A 490 -0.35 -2.25 -20.86
N SER A 491 -0.49 -1.36 -21.85
CA SER A 491 -1.74 -1.20 -22.59
C SER A 491 -2.09 -2.49 -23.35
N GLY A 492 -3.32 -2.97 -23.20
CA GLY A 492 -3.82 -4.18 -23.86
C GLY A 492 -3.37 -5.51 -23.25
N PHE A 493 -2.74 -5.50 -22.06
CA PHE A 493 -2.54 -6.71 -21.27
C PHE A 493 -3.87 -7.11 -20.61
N GLY A 494 -4.29 -8.37 -20.76
CA GLY A 494 -5.57 -8.82 -20.18
C GLY A 494 -5.64 -8.67 -18.66
N PHE A 495 -4.51 -8.85 -17.95
CA PHE A 495 -4.49 -8.64 -16.50
C PHE A 495 -4.74 -7.17 -16.07
N MET A 496 -4.64 -6.21 -16.99
CA MET A 496 -4.91 -4.79 -16.73
C MET A 496 -6.39 -4.43 -16.83
N GLU A 497 -7.24 -5.33 -17.32
CA GLU A 497 -8.68 -5.11 -17.40
C GLU A 497 -9.33 -5.17 -16.02
N TYR A 498 -10.30 -4.26 -15.81
CA TYR A 498 -10.95 -4.07 -14.52
C TYR A 498 -11.71 -5.33 -14.11
N GLU A 499 -12.50 -5.87 -15.04
CA GLU A 499 -13.29 -7.09 -14.88
C GLU A 499 -12.38 -8.29 -14.56
N PHE A 500 -11.28 -8.47 -15.28
CA PHE A 500 -10.34 -9.57 -15.03
C PHE A 500 -9.77 -9.53 -13.62
N THR A 501 -9.40 -8.33 -13.15
CA THR A 501 -8.83 -8.15 -11.81
C THR A 501 -9.87 -8.34 -10.72
N ALA A 502 -11.10 -7.87 -10.93
CA ALA A 502 -12.23 -8.08 -10.02
C ALA A 502 -12.58 -9.58 -9.91
N GLU A 503 -12.77 -10.26 -11.05
CA GLU A 503 -13.02 -11.69 -11.10
C GLU A 503 -11.89 -12.52 -10.47
N SER A 504 -10.64 -12.04 -10.53
CA SER A 504 -9.53 -12.72 -9.83
C SER A 504 -9.67 -12.65 -8.31
N GLU A 505 -10.23 -11.57 -7.76
CA GLU A 505 -10.53 -11.50 -6.34
C GLU A 505 -11.74 -12.38 -5.99
N ASP A 506 -12.79 -12.37 -6.80
CA ASP A 506 -13.97 -13.23 -6.59
C ASP A 506 -13.59 -14.71 -6.60
N GLN A 507 -12.69 -15.12 -7.50
CA GLN A 507 -12.18 -16.49 -7.51
C GLN A 507 -11.39 -16.85 -6.25
N MET A 508 -10.69 -15.90 -5.62
CA MET A 508 -10.04 -16.17 -4.34
C MET A 508 -11.06 -16.32 -3.20
N ASP A 509 -12.18 -15.62 -3.27
CA ASP A 509 -13.29 -15.79 -2.32
C ASP A 509 -13.97 -17.17 -2.53
N LEU A 510 -14.16 -17.60 -3.78
CA LEU A 510 -14.61 -18.96 -4.09
C LEU A 510 -13.62 -20.02 -3.58
N VAL A 511 -12.31 -19.76 -3.64
CA VAL A 511 -11.30 -20.64 -3.04
C VAL A 511 -11.46 -20.68 -1.52
N SER A 512 -11.70 -19.55 -0.84
CA SER A 512 -11.95 -19.57 0.61
C SER A 512 -13.19 -20.37 0.98
N ASN A 513 -14.23 -20.36 0.16
CA ASN A 513 -15.45 -21.13 0.40
C ASN A 513 -15.35 -22.61 0.01
N GLY A 514 -14.21 -23.06 -0.54
CA GLY A 514 -14.05 -24.41 -1.09
C GLY A 514 -14.82 -24.67 -2.39
N GLU A 515 -15.34 -23.61 -3.03
CA GLU A 515 -16.14 -23.66 -4.27
C GLU A 515 -15.27 -23.68 -5.54
N LEU A 516 -14.03 -23.20 -5.46
CA LEU A 516 -13.05 -23.23 -6.54
C LEU A 516 -11.72 -23.81 -6.06
N SER A 517 -11.09 -24.66 -6.89
CA SER A 517 -9.78 -25.20 -6.52
C SER A 517 -8.67 -24.14 -6.64
N TYR A 518 -7.72 -24.20 -5.70
CA TYR A 518 -6.46 -23.43 -5.72
C TYR A 518 -5.77 -23.43 -7.09
N LYS A 519 -5.65 -24.63 -7.70
CA LYS A 519 -5.00 -24.81 -9.00
C LYS A 519 -5.76 -24.09 -10.12
N ALA A 520 -7.08 -24.23 -10.19
CA ALA A 520 -7.88 -23.58 -11.24
C ALA A 520 -7.79 -22.04 -11.17
N CYS A 521 -7.78 -21.48 -9.96
CA CYS A 521 -7.59 -20.05 -9.73
C CYS A 521 -6.23 -19.56 -10.30
N ILE A 522 -5.15 -20.28 -10.01
CA ILE A 522 -3.81 -19.91 -10.50
C ILE A 522 -3.68 -20.14 -12.01
N ASP A 523 -4.17 -21.27 -12.53
CA ASP A 523 -4.09 -21.62 -13.95
C ASP A 523 -4.69 -20.54 -14.85
N ARG A 524 -5.86 -19.98 -14.47
CA ARG A 524 -6.52 -18.92 -15.22
C ARG A 524 -5.62 -17.69 -15.38
N VAL A 525 -5.07 -17.20 -14.27
CA VAL A 525 -4.25 -15.98 -14.31
C VAL A 525 -2.90 -16.26 -14.95
N PHE A 526 -2.30 -17.41 -14.68
CA PHE A 526 -1.07 -17.82 -15.34
C PHE A 526 -1.21 -17.82 -16.87
N ARG A 527 -2.26 -18.46 -17.41
CA ARG A 527 -2.53 -18.51 -18.85
C ARG A 527 -2.66 -17.12 -19.46
N GLN A 528 -3.40 -16.23 -18.81
CA GLN A 528 -3.56 -14.85 -19.29
C GLN A 528 -2.23 -14.10 -19.27
N VAL A 529 -1.49 -14.13 -18.16
CA VAL A 529 -0.22 -13.41 -18.01
C VAL A 529 0.83 -13.97 -18.97
N PHE A 530 0.88 -15.29 -19.18
CA PHE A 530 1.79 -15.90 -20.14
C PHE A 530 1.46 -15.47 -21.57
N ALA A 531 0.18 -15.52 -21.97
CA ALA A 531 -0.26 -15.04 -23.28
C ALA A 531 0.09 -13.56 -23.48
N ASP A 532 -0.16 -12.71 -22.47
CA ASP A 532 0.18 -11.30 -22.53
C ASP A 532 1.70 -11.08 -22.71
N VAL A 533 2.53 -11.80 -21.94
CA VAL A 533 4.00 -11.66 -22.03
C VAL A 533 4.52 -12.16 -23.38
N ARG A 534 4.01 -13.29 -23.87
CA ARG A 534 4.37 -13.83 -25.19
C ARG A 534 3.98 -12.86 -26.31
N ASP A 535 2.72 -12.43 -26.32
CA ASP A 535 2.14 -11.71 -27.46
C ASP A 535 2.47 -10.20 -27.44
N LYS A 536 2.61 -9.58 -26.26
CA LYS A 536 2.84 -8.13 -26.12
C LYS A 536 4.30 -7.77 -25.84
N LEU A 537 5.06 -8.67 -25.22
CA LEU A 537 6.48 -8.47 -24.94
C LEU A 537 7.39 -9.34 -25.81
N GLU A 538 6.84 -10.04 -26.79
CA GLU A 538 7.58 -10.87 -27.76
C GLU A 538 8.50 -11.86 -27.04
N PHE A 539 8.00 -12.49 -25.97
CA PHE A 539 8.75 -13.51 -25.26
C PHE A 539 8.74 -14.82 -26.05
N GLU A 540 9.91 -15.29 -26.45
CA GLU A 540 10.09 -16.47 -27.31
C GLU A 540 10.28 -17.79 -26.54
N GLY A 541 10.45 -17.74 -25.21
CA GLY A 541 10.69 -18.92 -24.38
C GLY A 541 9.43 -19.71 -24.01
N GLY A 542 9.65 -20.86 -23.38
CA GLY A 542 8.60 -21.71 -22.80
C GLY A 542 8.03 -21.13 -21.51
N ALA A 543 6.86 -21.63 -21.11
CA ALA A 543 6.23 -21.28 -19.83
C ALA A 543 7.12 -21.64 -18.64
N GLU A 544 7.76 -22.80 -18.71
CA GLU A 544 8.70 -23.38 -17.76
C GLU A 544 9.92 -22.49 -17.48
N ASP A 545 10.34 -21.66 -18.44
CA ASP A 545 11.51 -20.79 -18.31
C ASP A 545 11.33 -19.76 -17.18
N PHE A 546 10.09 -19.34 -16.91
CA PHE A 546 9.79 -18.43 -15.79
C PHE A 546 9.98 -19.08 -14.42
N PHE A 547 10.07 -20.41 -14.35
CA PHE A 547 10.17 -21.18 -13.11
C PHE A 547 11.58 -21.72 -12.88
N LEU A 548 12.45 -21.65 -13.89
CA LEU A 548 13.87 -21.99 -13.74
C LEU A 548 14.57 -21.04 -12.74
N PRO A 549 15.58 -21.52 -12.00
CA PRO A 549 16.51 -20.68 -11.26
C PRO A 549 17.15 -19.59 -12.15
N PRO A 550 17.48 -18.39 -11.63
CA PRO A 550 18.04 -17.30 -12.45
C PRO A 550 19.30 -17.69 -13.24
N ASP A 551 20.13 -18.57 -12.70
CA ASP A 551 21.34 -19.14 -13.31
C ASP A 551 21.04 -20.13 -14.44
N GLN A 552 19.82 -20.65 -14.51
CA GLN A 552 19.37 -21.59 -15.53
C GLN A 552 18.49 -20.93 -16.61
N ARG A 553 18.02 -19.70 -16.38
CA ARG A 553 17.25 -18.93 -17.35
C ARG A 553 18.17 -18.38 -18.44
N ASP A 554 17.79 -18.59 -19.68
CA ASP A 554 18.44 -17.87 -20.77
C ASP A 554 17.82 -16.48 -20.97
N TYR A 555 18.60 -15.57 -21.57
CA TYR A 555 18.18 -14.21 -21.85
C TYR A 555 18.97 -13.65 -23.03
N LYS A 556 18.40 -12.70 -23.78
CA LYS A 556 19.15 -12.03 -24.84
C LYS A 556 20.33 -11.22 -24.25
N PRO A 557 21.59 -11.52 -24.60
CA PRO A 557 22.75 -10.79 -24.09
C PRO A 557 22.77 -9.34 -24.60
N SER A 558 23.29 -8.43 -23.78
CA SER A 558 23.51 -7.04 -24.19
C SER A 558 24.73 -6.90 -25.11
N ASP A 559 24.76 -5.87 -25.96
CA ASP A 559 25.90 -5.54 -26.82
C ASP A 559 27.21 -5.43 -26.02
N LYS A 560 27.14 -4.95 -24.78
CA LYS A 560 28.30 -4.87 -23.87
C LYS A 560 28.82 -6.24 -23.46
N GLN A 561 27.94 -7.21 -23.24
CA GLN A 561 28.33 -8.57 -22.88
C GLN A 561 28.94 -9.29 -24.09
N ILE A 562 28.34 -9.13 -25.27
CA ILE A 562 28.89 -9.67 -26.53
C ILE A 562 30.27 -9.04 -26.81
N ALA A 563 30.39 -7.72 -26.67
CA ALA A 563 31.68 -7.03 -26.82
C ALA A 563 32.72 -7.51 -25.79
N ALA A 564 32.30 -7.83 -24.55
CA ALA A 564 33.19 -8.38 -23.54
C ALA A 564 33.69 -9.78 -23.90
N VAL A 565 32.83 -10.65 -24.44
CA VAL A 565 33.21 -11.98 -24.94
C VAL A 565 34.24 -11.84 -26.05
N ASN A 566 33.96 -11.02 -27.07
CA ASN A 566 34.88 -10.77 -28.18
C ASN A 566 36.25 -10.25 -27.70
N LYS A 567 36.24 -9.30 -26.76
CA LYS A 567 37.47 -8.75 -26.19
C LYS A 567 38.26 -9.78 -25.38
N MET A 568 37.57 -10.61 -24.60
CA MET A 568 38.17 -11.65 -23.78
C MET A 568 38.76 -12.77 -24.63
N ALA A 569 38.00 -13.24 -25.61
CA ALA A 569 38.42 -14.27 -26.55
C ALA A 569 39.66 -13.84 -27.34
N ASN A 570 39.68 -12.60 -27.86
CA ASN A 570 40.85 -12.05 -28.56
C ASN A 570 42.11 -12.02 -27.67
N ALA A 571 42.00 -11.52 -26.44
CA ALA A 571 43.14 -11.45 -25.52
C ALA A 571 43.68 -12.83 -25.09
N LEU A 572 42.84 -13.86 -25.13
CA LEU A 572 43.18 -15.23 -24.75
C LEU A 572 43.46 -16.16 -25.94
N GLY A 573 43.31 -15.67 -27.19
CA GLY A 573 43.43 -16.49 -28.39
C GLY A 573 42.34 -17.57 -28.51
N LEU A 574 41.17 -17.38 -27.90
CA LEU A 574 40.04 -18.32 -27.96
C LEU A 574 39.14 -18.01 -29.16
N SER A 575 38.54 -19.05 -29.75
CA SER A 575 37.50 -18.86 -30.77
C SER A 575 36.17 -18.48 -30.12
N VAL A 576 35.50 -17.46 -30.67
CA VAL A 576 34.16 -17.01 -30.25
C VAL A 576 33.07 -17.87 -30.90
N ASP A 577 33.37 -18.58 -31.99
CA ASP A 577 32.39 -19.34 -32.77
C ASP A 577 31.76 -20.51 -31.98
N GLN A 578 32.39 -20.88 -30.85
CA GLN A 578 31.91 -21.92 -29.94
C GLN A 578 31.00 -21.38 -28.83
N VAL A 579 30.79 -20.05 -28.77
CA VAL A 579 29.90 -19.41 -27.81
C VAL A 579 28.62 -19.03 -28.52
N ASP A 580 27.49 -19.54 -28.05
CA ASP A 580 26.19 -19.08 -28.52
C ASP A 580 25.96 -17.63 -28.07
N LEU A 581 26.24 -16.68 -28.96
CA LEU A 581 26.07 -15.25 -28.72
C LEU A 581 24.60 -14.80 -28.68
N SER A 582 23.66 -15.69 -28.99
CA SER A 582 22.22 -15.45 -28.77
C SER A 582 21.78 -15.80 -27.35
N SER A 583 22.57 -16.65 -26.66
CA SER A 583 22.35 -17.07 -25.27
C SER A 583 23.15 -16.22 -24.28
N GLY A 584 22.44 -15.43 -23.48
CA GLY A 584 23.03 -14.62 -22.41
C GLY A 584 23.62 -15.48 -21.31
N ARG A 585 23.10 -16.70 -21.14
CA ARG A 585 23.71 -17.69 -20.26
C ARG A 585 25.06 -18.17 -20.81
N ALA A 586 25.13 -18.61 -22.06
CA ALA A 586 26.38 -19.06 -22.68
C ALA A 586 27.45 -17.95 -22.68
N VAL A 587 27.04 -16.71 -22.96
CA VAL A 587 27.89 -15.51 -22.86
C VAL A 587 28.42 -15.30 -21.43
N SER A 588 27.56 -15.42 -20.41
CA SER A 588 27.96 -15.24 -19.01
C SER A 588 28.86 -16.37 -18.49
N GLU A 589 28.60 -17.61 -18.89
CA GLU A 589 29.43 -18.78 -18.56
C GLU A 589 30.82 -18.65 -19.20
N PHE A 590 30.90 -18.27 -20.48
CA PHE A 590 32.18 -18.01 -21.14
C PHE A 590 33.00 -16.93 -20.43
N LEU A 591 32.37 -15.80 -20.09
CA LEU A 591 33.05 -14.71 -19.39
C LEU A 591 33.55 -15.13 -18.01
N SER A 592 32.77 -15.93 -17.29
CA SER A 592 33.11 -16.38 -15.93
C SER A 592 34.21 -17.43 -15.94
N ALA A 593 34.13 -18.43 -16.83
CA ALA A 593 35.12 -19.49 -16.97
C ALA A 593 36.50 -18.95 -17.37
N ASN A 594 36.54 -17.87 -18.16
CA ASN A 594 37.77 -17.29 -18.67
C ASN A 594 38.22 -16.04 -17.91
N ALA A 595 37.50 -15.61 -16.87
CA ALA A 595 37.79 -14.37 -16.14
C ALA A 595 39.20 -14.34 -15.52
N ASP A 596 39.63 -15.45 -14.92
CA ASP A 596 40.93 -15.53 -14.25
C ASP A 596 42.09 -15.62 -15.25
N ALA A 597 41.91 -16.39 -16.32
CA ALA A 597 42.85 -16.44 -17.44
C ALA A 597 42.99 -15.05 -18.10
N TYR A 598 41.87 -14.35 -18.33
CA TYR A 598 41.85 -13.01 -18.89
C TYR A 598 42.54 -11.99 -18.01
N LYS A 599 42.40 -12.07 -16.68
CA LYS A 599 43.16 -11.20 -15.78
C LYS A 599 44.65 -11.53 -15.79
N ALA A 600 45.00 -12.81 -15.93
CA ALA A 600 46.38 -13.27 -15.98
C ALA A 600 47.11 -12.93 -17.29
N SER A 601 46.38 -12.65 -18.38
CA SER A 601 46.97 -12.26 -19.67
C SER A 601 47.50 -10.83 -19.70
N PHE A 602 47.20 -9.99 -18.71
CA PHE A 602 47.73 -8.64 -18.61
C PHE A 602 49.01 -8.59 -17.77
N PRO A 603 50.01 -7.76 -18.18
CA PRO A 603 51.17 -7.50 -17.34
C PRO A 603 50.75 -6.74 -16.07
N PRO A 604 51.53 -6.86 -14.97
CA PRO A 604 51.30 -6.02 -13.79
C PRO A 604 51.35 -4.54 -14.12
N THR A 605 50.53 -3.75 -13.43
CA THR A 605 50.61 -2.28 -13.55
C THR A 605 51.84 -1.74 -12.83
N ASP A 606 52.38 -0.61 -13.30
CA ASP A 606 53.51 0.08 -12.66
C ASP A 606 53.29 0.35 -11.17
N ASN A 607 52.03 0.65 -10.79
CA ASN A 607 51.68 0.90 -9.40
C ASN A 607 51.72 -0.38 -8.56
N GLN A 608 51.29 -1.53 -9.10
CA GLN A 608 51.42 -2.81 -8.41
C GLN A 608 52.88 -3.21 -8.25
N LEU A 609 53.72 -2.99 -9.28
CA LEU A 609 55.16 -3.25 -9.20
C LEU A 609 55.81 -2.39 -8.13
N LYS A 610 55.61 -1.06 -8.17
CA LYS A 610 56.14 -0.14 -7.15
C LYS A 610 55.69 -0.49 -5.75
N TYR A 611 54.41 -0.85 -5.58
CA TYR A 611 53.89 -1.19 -4.27
C TYR A 611 54.43 -2.52 -3.74
N ALA A 612 54.51 -3.54 -4.59
CA ALA A 612 55.12 -4.82 -4.24
C ALA A 612 56.60 -4.66 -3.88
N GLU A 613 57.37 -3.86 -4.64
CA GLU A 613 58.79 -3.56 -4.35
C GLU A 613 58.98 -2.84 -3.02
N LEU A 614 58.08 -1.92 -2.68
CA LEU A 614 58.11 -1.22 -1.41
C LEU A 614 57.84 -2.17 -0.23
N LEU A 615 56.86 -3.07 -0.36
CA LEU A 615 56.60 -4.10 0.64
C LEU A 615 57.78 -5.07 0.78
N ALA A 616 58.38 -5.47 -0.35
CA ALA A 616 59.51 -6.37 -0.39
C ALA A 616 60.76 -5.78 0.28
N THR A 617 61.02 -4.49 0.05
CA THR A 617 62.11 -3.73 0.68
C THR A 617 61.93 -3.65 2.20
N GLU A 618 60.72 -3.33 2.66
CA GLU A 618 60.44 -3.17 4.09
C GLU A 618 60.50 -4.48 4.89
N LEU A 619 60.22 -5.62 4.25
CA LEU A 619 60.34 -6.94 4.88
C LEU A 619 61.67 -7.64 4.58
N ASN A 620 62.56 -7.00 3.81
CA ASN A 620 63.81 -7.59 3.32
C ASN A 620 63.60 -8.95 2.63
N ILE A 621 62.60 -9.04 1.76
CA ILE A 621 62.27 -10.23 0.96
C ILE A 621 62.43 -9.94 -0.52
N GLU A 622 62.87 -10.93 -1.31
CA GLU A 622 62.96 -10.77 -2.76
C GLU A 622 61.65 -11.14 -3.46
N ILE A 623 61.28 -10.35 -4.48
CA ILE A 623 60.17 -10.68 -5.38
C ILE A 623 60.72 -11.50 -6.53
N ALA A 624 60.36 -12.78 -6.57
CA ALA A 624 60.80 -13.68 -7.62
C ALA A 624 60.44 -13.16 -9.04
N PRO A 625 61.30 -13.34 -10.06
CA PRO A 625 61.10 -12.79 -11.41
C PRO A 625 59.76 -13.17 -12.07
N GLU A 626 59.25 -14.36 -11.78
CA GLU A 626 57.96 -14.88 -12.26
C GLU A 626 56.75 -14.21 -11.60
N ILE A 627 56.92 -13.66 -10.40
CA ILE A 627 55.89 -12.86 -9.70
C ILE A 627 55.85 -11.46 -10.32
N ARG A 628 57.01 -10.89 -10.68
CA ARG A 628 57.13 -9.58 -11.34
C ARG A 628 56.52 -9.52 -12.74
N LYS A 629 56.27 -10.67 -13.37
CA LYS A 629 55.71 -10.76 -14.73
C LYS A 629 54.21 -11.09 -14.78
N SER A 630 53.59 -11.40 -13.65
CA SER A 630 52.18 -11.84 -13.60
C SER A 630 51.37 -10.95 -12.67
N MET A 631 50.36 -10.24 -13.21
CA MET A 631 49.51 -9.33 -12.43
C MET A 631 48.85 -10.07 -11.25
N VAL A 632 48.42 -11.32 -11.48
CA VAL A 632 47.76 -12.16 -10.49
C VAL A 632 48.74 -12.59 -9.39
N LYS A 633 49.93 -13.10 -9.75
CA LYS A 633 50.94 -13.49 -8.76
C LYS A 633 51.43 -12.29 -7.95
N LEU A 634 51.60 -11.13 -8.58
CA LEU A 634 52.02 -9.90 -7.90
C LEU A 634 50.94 -9.37 -6.95
N SER A 635 49.66 -9.47 -7.32
CA SER A 635 48.55 -9.10 -6.42
C SER A 635 48.47 -10.04 -5.22
N ALA A 636 48.63 -11.35 -5.43
CA ALA A 636 48.70 -12.33 -4.34
C ALA A 636 49.92 -12.08 -3.42
N PHE A 637 51.06 -11.69 -3.98
CA PHE A 637 52.24 -11.26 -3.20
C PHE A 637 51.92 -10.04 -2.33
N ILE A 638 51.29 -9.01 -2.91
CA ILE A 638 50.87 -7.82 -2.17
C ILE A 638 49.90 -8.20 -1.04
N ASP A 639 48.86 -8.98 -1.32
CA ASP A 639 47.84 -9.33 -0.33
C ASP A 639 48.40 -10.19 0.81
N LYS A 640 49.39 -11.05 0.52
CA LYS A 640 50.08 -11.86 1.53
C LYS A 640 50.90 -11.01 2.50
N TYR A 641 51.70 -10.08 1.97
CA TYR A 641 52.73 -9.39 2.77
C TYR A 641 52.32 -8.01 3.27
N ARG A 642 51.27 -7.41 2.69
CA ARG A 642 50.73 -6.13 3.15
C ARG A 642 50.34 -6.15 4.64
N PRO A 643 49.67 -7.17 5.19
CA PRO A 643 49.35 -7.21 6.62
C PRO A 643 50.59 -7.24 7.51
N GLU A 644 51.68 -7.87 7.07
CA GLU A 644 52.93 -7.95 7.86
C GLU A 644 53.63 -6.60 7.93
N VAL A 645 53.72 -5.88 6.80
CA VAL A 645 54.24 -4.51 6.76
C VAL A 645 53.40 -3.56 7.62
N LEU A 646 52.07 -3.67 7.57
CA LEU A 646 51.18 -2.84 8.38
C LEU A 646 51.30 -3.08 9.90
N LYS A 647 51.86 -4.22 10.33
CA LYS A 647 52.19 -4.45 11.75
C LYS A 647 53.45 -3.70 12.18
N LEU A 648 54.42 -3.53 11.28
CA LEU A 648 55.69 -2.86 11.52
C LEU A 648 55.56 -1.33 11.47
N ARG A 649 54.54 -0.81 10.78
CA ARG A 649 54.30 0.63 10.65
C ARG A 649 53.51 1.19 11.83
N GLN A 650 53.91 2.37 12.26
CA GLN A 650 53.09 3.17 13.16
C GLN A 650 51.91 3.82 12.40
N PRO A 651 50.73 3.98 13.02
CA PRO A 651 49.62 4.69 12.42
C PRO A 651 49.98 6.15 12.16
N SER A 652 49.44 6.74 11.09
CA SER A 652 49.58 8.18 10.85
C SER A 652 48.82 8.99 11.91
N ASP A 653 49.23 10.24 12.15
CA ASP A 653 48.57 11.10 13.14
C ASP A 653 47.07 11.26 12.88
N LYS A 654 46.67 11.35 11.60
CA LYS A 654 45.25 11.36 11.19
C LYS A 654 44.49 10.09 11.59
N GLN A 655 45.13 8.92 11.52
CA GLN A 655 44.51 7.66 11.94
C GLN A 655 44.43 7.58 13.46
N LYS A 656 45.47 8.02 14.18
CA LYS A 656 45.46 8.12 15.65
C LYS A 656 44.30 9.00 16.13
N GLU A 657 44.18 10.21 15.58
CA GLU A 657 43.08 11.14 15.88
C GLU A 657 41.71 10.53 15.58
N LEU A 658 41.54 9.88 14.43
CA LEU A 658 40.28 9.26 14.04
C LEU A 658 39.90 8.09 14.96
N ALA A 659 40.86 7.25 15.34
CA ALA A 659 40.63 6.14 16.25
C ALA A 659 40.21 6.63 17.65
N ILE A 660 40.88 7.64 18.20
CA ILE A 660 40.51 8.28 19.48
C ILE A 660 39.07 8.82 19.40
N LYS A 661 38.75 9.57 18.35
CA LYS A 661 37.41 10.13 18.15
C LYS A 661 36.32 9.06 18.04
N LEU A 662 36.59 7.96 17.34
CA LEU A 662 35.64 6.85 17.21
C LEU A 662 35.45 6.10 18.55
N ALA A 663 36.50 5.99 19.36
CA ALA A 663 36.41 5.39 20.69
C ALA A 663 35.49 6.21 21.62
N GLU A 664 35.68 7.53 21.65
CA GLU A 664 34.82 8.46 22.39
C GLU A 664 33.37 8.42 21.93
N GLN A 665 33.13 8.50 20.62
CA GLN A 665 31.78 8.52 20.03
C GLN A 665 30.98 7.24 20.30
N ASN A 666 31.65 6.09 20.40
CA ASN A 666 31.00 4.80 20.60
C ASN A 666 31.08 4.32 22.07
N GLY A 667 31.67 5.11 22.98
CA GLY A 667 31.78 4.78 24.40
C GLY A 667 32.62 3.53 24.68
N VAL A 668 33.66 3.26 23.87
CA VAL A 668 34.52 2.08 23.99
C VAL A 668 35.96 2.49 24.27
N GLN A 669 36.71 1.69 25.03
CA GLN A 669 38.13 1.94 25.25
C GLN A 669 38.96 1.63 24.00
N LEU A 670 39.99 2.45 23.77
CA LEU A 670 40.95 2.24 22.69
C LEU A 670 41.85 1.04 23.04
N PRO A 671 42.06 0.07 22.13
CA PRO A 671 42.97 -1.04 22.38
C PRO A 671 44.40 -0.54 22.72
N PRO A 672 45.14 -1.22 23.62
CA PRO A 672 46.45 -0.77 24.11
C PRO A 672 47.45 -0.44 22.98
N ASP A 673 47.43 -1.23 21.91
CA ASP A 673 48.39 -1.10 20.79
C ASP A 673 47.84 -0.27 19.62
N CYS A 674 46.63 0.28 19.75
CA CYS A 674 45.91 0.96 18.67
C CYS A 674 46.62 2.23 18.17
N LEU A 675 47.46 2.86 19.00
CA LEU A 675 48.24 4.05 18.62
C LEU A 675 49.65 3.72 18.15
N GLN A 676 50.08 2.48 18.33
CA GLN A 676 51.46 2.03 18.06
C GLN A 676 51.53 1.12 16.84
N SER A 677 50.45 0.36 16.56
CA SER A 677 50.35 -0.54 15.41
C SER A 677 49.31 -0.03 14.39
N MET A 678 49.76 0.23 13.16
CA MET A 678 48.88 0.65 12.06
C MET A 678 47.81 -0.39 11.73
N SER A 679 48.12 -1.68 11.88
CA SER A 679 47.17 -2.80 11.81
C SER A 679 46.05 -2.65 12.83
N VAL A 680 46.39 -2.57 14.12
CA VAL A 680 45.41 -2.49 15.22
C VAL A 680 44.56 -1.22 15.10
N CYS A 681 45.20 -0.11 14.72
CA CYS A 681 44.51 1.16 14.46
C CYS A 681 43.48 1.07 13.33
N SER A 682 43.86 0.45 12.20
CA SER A 682 43.00 0.33 11.03
C SER A 682 41.83 -0.64 11.27
N ASP A 683 42.06 -1.73 12.00
CA ASP A 683 41.01 -2.68 12.39
C ASP A 683 40.01 -2.04 13.36
N PHE A 684 40.50 -1.26 14.33
CA PHE A 684 39.65 -0.49 15.24
C PHE A 684 38.79 0.53 14.49
N ILE A 685 39.40 1.34 13.62
CA ILE A 685 38.67 2.30 12.78
C ILE A 685 37.65 1.54 11.90
N GLY A 686 38.04 0.46 11.21
CA GLY A 686 37.15 -0.31 10.34
C GLY A 686 35.95 -0.93 11.06
N LYS A 687 36.13 -1.33 12.32
CA LYS A 687 35.07 -1.91 13.17
C LYS A 687 34.02 -0.86 13.58
N TYR A 688 34.46 0.36 13.92
CA TYR A 688 33.59 1.42 14.45
C TYR A 688 33.19 2.49 13.43
N MET A 689 33.76 2.46 12.23
CA MET A 689 33.36 3.31 11.11
C MET A 689 32.13 2.71 10.43
N LYS A 690 30.97 3.37 10.55
CA LYS A 690 29.72 2.95 9.87
C LYS A 690 29.97 2.72 8.37
N LYS A 691 29.69 1.52 7.85
CA LYS A 691 29.62 1.25 6.39
C LYS A 691 28.45 2.04 5.78
N GLY A 692 28.67 3.33 5.51
CA GLY A 692 27.76 4.19 4.77
C GLY A 692 28.33 4.52 3.39
N GLY A 693 27.67 4.03 2.34
CA GLY A 693 27.66 4.64 1.00
C GLY A 693 28.95 4.63 0.17
N LYS A 694 28.86 4.11 -1.05
CA LYS A 694 29.86 4.27 -2.12
C LYS A 694 30.40 5.71 -2.15
N SER A 695 31.71 5.86 -1.98
CA SER A 695 32.42 7.12 -2.20
C SER A 695 32.12 7.66 -3.59
N LYS A 696 31.42 8.81 -3.65
CA LYS A 696 31.37 9.65 -4.84
C LYS A 696 32.80 10.07 -5.16
N ARG A 697 33.40 9.50 -6.22
CA ARG A 697 34.56 10.11 -6.88
C ARG A 697 34.20 11.55 -7.22
N LYS A 698 34.79 12.51 -6.52
CA LYS A 698 34.80 13.92 -6.93
C LYS A 698 35.54 13.99 -8.27
N THR A 699 34.79 14.09 -9.35
CA THR A 699 35.27 14.62 -10.62
C THR A 699 35.64 16.08 -10.37
N VAL A 700 36.94 16.35 -10.21
CA VAL A 700 37.47 17.71 -10.26
C VAL A 700 37.35 18.16 -11.71
N SER A 701 36.39 19.03 -11.99
CA SER A 701 36.29 19.75 -13.25
C SER A 701 37.54 20.64 -13.38
N LYS A 702 38.43 20.30 -14.31
CA LYS A 702 39.40 21.26 -14.85
C LYS A 702 38.60 22.36 -15.58
N LYS A 703 38.39 23.50 -14.92
CA LYS A 703 38.10 24.76 -15.63
C LYS A 703 39.36 25.12 -16.42
N ARG A 704 39.28 24.95 -17.74
CA ARG A 704 40.20 25.59 -18.70
C ARG A 704 40.00 27.10 -18.59
N LYS A 705 41.04 27.82 -18.18
CA LYS A 705 41.24 29.23 -18.54
C LYS A 705 41.79 29.24 -19.96
N THR A 706 41.09 29.90 -20.87
CA THR A 706 41.66 30.55 -22.06
C THR A 706 40.69 31.65 -22.46
N ALA A 707 41.21 32.88 -22.46
CA ALA A 707 40.72 34.15 -23.00
C ALA A 707 39.24 34.51 -22.74
#